data_AF-A0A9E7PLV1-F1
#
_entry.id   AF-A0A9E7PLV1-F1
#
_cell.length_a   1.000
_cell.length_b   1.000
_cell.length_c   1.000
_cell.angle_alpha   90.00
_cell.angle_beta   90.00
_cell.angle_gamma   90.00
#
_symmetry.space_group_name_H-M   'P 1'
#
loop_
_entity.id
_entity.type
_entity.pdbx_description
1 polymer ?
#
loop_
_entity_poly.entity_id
_entity_poly.type
_entity_poly.pdbx_seq_one_letter_code
_entity_poly.pdbx_strand_id
1 'polypeptide(L)'
;MDLKILKLLSGLLLAFCLVTFVSAGAGTANGTDSIVESTPEVVPVTDIYEVSEETIENITEKNPAVTDEVNLIPIGDDSATDEESEEGSSLMSEFVSETTKIVIEESDFNWEGEVSLTEGPDFKYSPTTNLTAEYDINATSDLAALLKASEKGGFDFYTDDSDYPEHGTFWLTGIDGINNAADWSYYWSVYINGNATESGLSSNILNDGDLLQFCYGYSSWTEGIFPSPTSFTNIVNITVDVKSDFNWEGEVSLTEGPDFKYSPTTNLTAEYDINATSDLAALLKASEKGGFDFYTDDSDYPEHGTFWLAGIDGINNAADWSYYWSVYINGNATESGLSGNILNDGDLLQFCYGYSSWTEGIFPSPTSFTNIVNITVDVKSDFNWEGEVSLTEGPDFKYSPTTNLTAEYDINATSDLAALLKASEKGGFDFYTDDSDYPEHGTFWLTGIDGINNAADWSYYWSVYINGNATESGLSGNILNDGDLLQFCYGYSSWTEGIFPSPTSFTNIVNITVDVKSDFNWEGEVSLTEGPDFKYSPTTNLTAEYDVNATSDLAALLKASEKGGFDFYTDDSNYPEHGTFWLAGIDGINNAADWSYYWSVYINGNATESGLSGNILNDGDHLQFCYGYSSWTEGIFPSPTSFTNIVNITVDVESDFNWEGEVSLTEGPDFKYSPTTNLTAEYDVNATSDLAALLKASEIGVFDFYTDDSDYPEHGTFWLAGIDGINNAADWSYYWSVYINGNATESGLSGNILNDGDLLQFCYGYSSWTEGIFPSPTSFTNIVNITVDVKSDFNWEGEVSLTEGPDFKYSPTTNLTAEYDVNATSDLAALLKASEKGGFDFYTDDSDYPEHGTFWLAGIDGINNAADWSYYWSVYINGNATESGLSGNILNDGDLLQFCYGYSSWTEGIFPSPTSFTNIVNITVNIEEYSSMAMLIPSKGLMEDTPYTTQISVANITDASGLSTFLTWNPDVIDILNVTANSSVFSGSAIYLNLTEGYAEVALTNTDGMTTDAPAPVFDVKFRSKKGLHQETILLGTGTQYSDKSFINHTLPCEDGIFRIERVKGDFNGNGFVDIGDVSRVAYMVADKTPVDMEADFNENGRIDVGDAAAIAWFFIGKTGYL
;
A
#
# COMPACT_ATOMS: atom_id res chain seq x y z
N MET A 1 -25.90 3.18 61.62
CA MET A 1 -25.94 3.74 60.25
C MET A 1 -25.50 2.61 59.34
N ASP A 2 -26.34 1.59 59.13
CA ASP A 2 -27.61 1.58 58.36
C ASP A 2 -27.33 1.72 56.86
N LEU A 3 -27.88 0.91 55.94
CA LEU A 3 -28.59 -0.37 55.94
C LEU A 3 -28.73 -0.67 54.41
N LYS A 4 -27.93 -1.54 53.79
CA LYS A 4 -28.22 -2.95 53.44
C LYS A 4 -29.57 -3.28 52.77
N ILE A 5 -29.49 -3.71 51.50
CA ILE A 5 -29.73 -5.10 50.98
C ILE A 5 -31.19 -5.66 50.88
N LEU A 6 -31.45 -6.30 49.72
CA LEU A 6 -32.35 -7.44 49.36
C LEU A 6 -33.68 -7.67 50.12
N LYS A 7 -34.73 -8.02 49.33
CA LYS A 7 -35.36 -9.37 49.29
C LYS A 7 -36.54 -9.36 48.30
N LEU A 8 -36.57 -10.24 47.29
CA LEU A 8 -37.11 -11.61 47.31
C LEU A 8 -38.63 -11.72 47.57
N LEU A 9 -39.33 -12.12 46.51
CA LEU A 9 -40.40 -13.14 46.46
C LEU A 9 -41.75 -12.94 47.19
N SER A 10 -42.80 -13.10 46.36
CA SER A 10 -44.09 -13.78 46.61
C SER A 10 -45.21 -13.01 47.34
N GLY A 11 -46.43 -13.07 46.78
CA GLY A 11 -47.64 -12.63 47.48
C GLY A 11 -48.90 -12.45 46.64
N LEU A 12 -49.46 -13.56 46.15
CA LEU A 12 -50.87 -13.80 45.77
C LEU A 12 -51.92 -12.89 46.47
N LEU A 13 -52.92 -12.35 45.74
CA LEU A 13 -54.33 -12.83 45.72
C LEU A 13 -55.36 -11.76 45.27
N LEU A 14 -56.13 -12.13 44.24
CA LEU A 14 -57.53 -11.82 43.84
C LEU A 14 -58.30 -10.61 44.42
N ALA A 15 -59.04 -9.93 43.53
CA ALA A 15 -60.49 -9.75 43.69
C ALA A 15 -61.25 -9.66 42.34
N PHE A 16 -62.38 -10.36 42.31
CA PHE A 16 -63.34 -10.66 41.22
C PHE A 16 -64.25 -9.50 40.76
N CYS A 17 -64.72 -9.56 39.50
CA CYS A 17 -66.13 -9.80 39.08
C CYS A 17 -66.25 -9.63 37.54
N LEU A 18 -66.44 -10.67 36.72
CA LEU A 18 -67.65 -11.45 36.38
C LEU A 18 -68.76 -10.67 35.61
N VAL A 19 -69.08 -11.13 34.38
CA VAL A 19 -70.40 -11.57 33.86
C VAL A 19 -70.46 -11.50 32.31
N THR A 20 -70.22 -12.65 31.65
CA THR A 20 -71.04 -13.42 30.65
C THR A 20 -71.97 -12.70 29.63
N PHE A 21 -72.29 -13.18 28.39
CA PHE A 21 -72.58 -14.55 27.88
C PHE A 21 -72.93 -14.55 26.35
N VAL A 22 -72.76 -15.72 25.66
CA VAL A 22 -73.55 -16.29 24.50
C VAL A 22 -73.31 -15.67 23.09
N SER A 23 -73.21 -16.36 21.93
CA SER A 23 -73.62 -17.69 21.39
C SER A 23 -72.77 -17.99 20.14
N ALA A 24 -72.16 -19.16 19.95
CA ALA A 24 -72.69 -20.34 19.24
C ALA A 24 -73.05 -20.16 17.75
N GLY A 25 -72.45 -20.99 16.89
CA GLY A 25 -72.82 -21.14 15.48
C GLY A 25 -71.94 -22.15 14.74
N ALA A 26 -72.07 -23.44 15.10
CA ALA A 26 -71.52 -24.55 14.32
C ALA A 26 -72.42 -24.85 13.09
N GLY A 27 -71.82 -25.30 11.99
CA GLY A 27 -72.54 -25.71 10.79
C GLY A 27 -71.66 -26.55 9.86
N THR A 28 -71.73 -27.85 10.06
CA THR A 28 -70.92 -28.94 9.48
C THR A 28 -71.34 -29.39 8.08
N ALA A 29 -70.34 -29.90 7.33
CA ALA A 29 -70.30 -31.23 6.69
C ALA A 29 -70.86 -31.51 5.28
N ASN A 30 -69.93 -32.00 4.45
CA ASN A 30 -69.91 -33.30 3.74
C ASN A 30 -70.10 -33.37 2.21
N GLY A 31 -68.98 -33.75 1.56
CA GLY A 31 -68.85 -34.99 0.77
C GLY A 31 -69.02 -34.84 -0.74
N THR A 32 -68.29 -35.54 -1.61
CA THR A 32 -67.28 -36.60 -1.51
C THR A 32 -66.76 -36.89 -2.94
N ASP A 33 -65.53 -37.39 -3.01
CA ASP A 33 -65.00 -38.43 -3.95
C ASP A 33 -64.53 -38.09 -5.39
N SER A 34 -63.18 -38.10 -5.52
CA SER A 34 -62.37 -39.21 -6.10
C SER A 34 -61.70 -39.06 -7.49
N ILE A 35 -60.35 -39.06 -7.42
CA ILE A 35 -59.31 -39.82 -8.19
C ILE A 35 -59.12 -39.57 -9.72
N VAL A 36 -57.85 -39.27 -10.09
CA VAL A 36 -56.96 -39.92 -11.10
C VAL A 36 -56.14 -38.89 -11.92
N GLU A 37 -54.84 -39.17 -12.01
CA GLU A 37 -53.73 -38.61 -12.82
C GLU A 37 -54.05 -38.13 -14.25
N SER A 38 -53.31 -37.12 -14.73
CA SER A 38 -52.47 -37.17 -15.97
C SER A 38 -51.88 -35.79 -16.35
N THR A 39 -50.57 -35.76 -16.61
CA THR A 39 -49.84 -34.82 -17.49
C THR A 39 -50.13 -35.10 -18.98
N PRO A 40 -49.56 -34.38 -19.97
CA PRO A 40 -49.47 -32.94 -20.24
C PRO A 40 -49.90 -32.60 -21.71
N GLU A 41 -49.58 -31.37 -22.18
CA GLU A 41 -49.17 -31.02 -23.57
C GLU A 41 -50.12 -30.17 -24.49
N VAL A 42 -49.45 -29.31 -25.28
CA VAL A 42 -49.77 -28.76 -26.64
C VAL A 42 -50.30 -27.31 -26.81
N VAL A 43 -49.39 -26.34 -27.07
CA VAL A 43 -49.16 -25.50 -28.30
C VAL A 43 -50.41 -25.19 -29.19
N PRO A 44 -50.68 -23.98 -29.75
CA PRO A 44 -49.81 -23.38 -30.77
C PRO A 44 -49.72 -21.85 -30.99
N VAL A 45 -48.62 -21.51 -31.67
CA VAL A 45 -48.22 -20.27 -32.34
C VAL A 45 -48.90 -20.14 -33.71
N THR A 46 -49.28 -18.91 -34.12
CA THR A 46 -49.21 -18.39 -35.52
C THR A 46 -49.29 -16.85 -35.56
N ASP A 47 -48.25 -16.25 -36.17
CA ASP A 47 -48.08 -15.04 -37.01
C ASP A 47 -49.06 -13.83 -37.00
N ILE A 48 -48.51 -12.59 -37.10
CA ILE A 48 -48.47 -11.73 -38.32
C ILE A 48 -47.88 -10.31 -38.04
N TYR A 49 -46.80 -9.95 -38.78
CA TYR A 49 -46.32 -8.68 -39.40
C TYR A 49 -46.47 -7.29 -38.74
N GLU A 50 -45.38 -6.49 -38.71
CA GLU A 50 -45.06 -5.45 -39.73
C GLU A 50 -43.60 -4.93 -39.66
N VAL A 51 -43.15 -4.33 -40.77
CA VAL A 51 -41.77 -4.13 -41.26
C VAL A 51 -41.40 -2.64 -41.35
N SER A 52 -40.11 -2.28 -41.16
CA SER A 52 -39.44 -1.27 -41.99
C SER A 52 -37.92 -1.52 -42.08
N GLU A 53 -37.40 -1.53 -43.32
CA GLU A 53 -36.02 -1.82 -43.77
C GLU A 53 -35.14 -0.56 -43.96
N GLU A 54 -33.87 -0.83 -44.32
CA GLU A 54 -32.80 -0.04 -45.00
C GLU A 54 -31.72 0.61 -44.09
N THR A 55 -30.39 0.41 -44.20
CA THR A 55 -29.45 -0.13 -45.24
C THR A 55 -28.07 -0.46 -44.57
N ILE A 56 -27.53 -1.68 -44.57
CA ILE A 56 -26.41 -2.31 -45.36
C ILE A 56 -25.06 -1.53 -45.48
N GLU A 57 -23.97 -2.08 -44.91
CA GLU A 57 -22.76 -2.70 -45.56
C GLU A 57 -21.79 -3.23 -44.45
N ASN A 58 -21.65 -4.53 -44.11
CA ASN A 58 -20.97 -5.69 -44.74
C ASN A 58 -19.44 -5.51 -44.93
N ILE A 59 -18.51 -6.34 -44.40
CA ILE A 59 -18.26 -7.80 -44.58
C ILE A 59 -17.01 -8.18 -43.74
N THR A 60 -16.67 -9.39 -43.25
CA THR A 60 -17.33 -10.67 -42.88
C THR A 60 -16.20 -11.57 -42.33
N GLU A 61 -16.46 -12.35 -41.28
CA GLU A 61 -15.71 -13.57 -40.94
C GLU A 61 -15.79 -14.65 -42.03
N LYS A 62 -14.86 -15.61 -42.02
CA LYS A 62 -15.19 -17.04 -42.19
C LYS A 62 -14.03 -17.98 -41.91
N ASN A 63 -14.23 -18.87 -40.94
CA ASN A 63 -13.71 -20.23 -40.96
C ASN A 63 -14.66 -21.11 -41.81
N PRO A 64 -14.20 -22.20 -42.47
CA PRO A 64 -14.48 -23.52 -41.90
C PRO A 64 -13.47 -24.64 -42.26
N ALA A 65 -13.58 -25.74 -41.50
CA ALA A 65 -12.92 -27.02 -41.73
C ALA A 65 -13.62 -27.93 -42.79
N VAL A 66 -12.92 -29.04 -43.16
CA VAL A 66 -13.41 -30.43 -43.41
C VAL A 66 -13.00 -31.11 -44.76
N THR A 67 -12.18 -32.17 -44.60
CA THR A 67 -12.04 -33.51 -45.29
C THR A 67 -11.33 -33.79 -46.62
N ASP A 68 -10.40 -34.76 -46.51
CA ASP A 68 -10.11 -36.01 -47.27
C ASP A 68 -9.96 -36.03 -48.81
N GLU A 69 -8.77 -36.44 -49.31
CA GLU A 69 -8.52 -37.80 -49.85
C GLU A 69 -7.05 -38.02 -50.32
N VAL A 70 -6.69 -39.30 -50.34
CA VAL A 70 -5.36 -39.94 -50.41
C VAL A 70 -4.81 -40.11 -51.85
N ASN A 71 -3.48 -40.02 -52.06
CA ASN A 71 -2.74 -40.85 -53.04
C ASN A 71 -1.20 -40.88 -52.85
N LEU A 72 -0.76 -41.81 -51.99
CA LEU A 72 0.24 -42.89 -52.17
C LEU A 72 1.43 -42.86 -53.19
N ILE A 73 2.65 -42.94 -52.59
CA ILE A 73 3.84 -43.84 -52.82
C ILE A 73 4.79 -43.51 -54.04
N PRO A 74 6.12 -43.80 -54.01
CA PRO A 74 7.26 -43.29 -53.20
C PRO A 74 8.56 -43.14 -54.06
N ILE A 75 9.75 -43.02 -53.43
CA ILE A 75 10.97 -43.87 -53.60
C ILE A 75 12.18 -43.11 -53.03
N GLY A 76 12.71 -43.62 -51.92
CA GLY A 76 14.03 -44.24 -51.85
C GLY A 76 15.31 -43.39 -51.98
N ASP A 77 15.97 -43.25 -50.84
CA ASP A 77 17.22 -43.95 -50.50
C ASP A 77 18.58 -43.26 -50.76
N ASP A 78 19.35 -43.30 -49.67
CA ASP A 78 20.78 -43.52 -49.53
C ASP A 78 21.83 -42.42 -49.84
N SER A 79 22.33 -41.88 -48.72
CA SER A 79 23.72 -41.87 -48.24
C SER A 79 24.87 -41.14 -48.96
N ALA A 80 25.57 -40.39 -48.09
CA ALA A 80 27.02 -40.23 -47.94
C ALA A 80 27.80 -39.51 -49.05
N THR A 81 28.56 -38.48 -48.67
CA THR A 81 30.04 -38.55 -48.51
C THR A 81 30.63 -37.15 -48.32
N ASP A 82 31.30 -36.98 -47.18
CA ASP A 82 32.73 -36.65 -47.02
C ASP A 82 33.45 -35.60 -47.89
N GLU A 83 34.24 -34.83 -47.13
CA GLU A 83 35.62 -34.41 -47.39
C GLU A 83 35.90 -33.05 -48.09
N GLU A 84 36.45 -32.18 -47.23
CA GLU A 84 37.74 -31.50 -47.34
C GLU A 84 37.97 -30.24 -48.21
N SER A 85 38.71 -29.34 -47.54
CA SER A 85 39.83 -28.52 -48.03
C SER A 85 39.57 -27.03 -48.33
N GLU A 86 40.03 -26.23 -47.35
CA GLU A 86 41.11 -25.24 -47.45
C GLU A 86 41.09 -24.09 -48.48
N GLU A 87 41.56 -22.96 -47.94
CA GLU A 87 42.21 -21.80 -48.57
C GLU A 87 41.35 -20.76 -49.31
N GLY A 88 41.51 -19.49 -48.90
CA GLY A 88 41.29 -18.38 -49.83
C GLY A 88 40.99 -17.03 -49.20
N SER A 89 42.04 -16.34 -48.73
CA SER A 89 42.02 -14.94 -48.31
C SER A 89 41.43 -13.98 -49.36
N SER A 90 40.63 -13.03 -48.87
CA SER A 90 40.51 -11.61 -49.30
C SER A 90 40.15 -11.31 -50.76
N LEU A 91 39.03 -10.60 -50.97
CA LEU A 91 39.02 -9.27 -51.61
C LEU A 91 37.62 -8.63 -51.54
N MET A 92 37.61 -7.36 -51.10
CA MET A 92 36.48 -6.42 -51.11
C MET A 92 35.71 -6.37 -52.44
N SER A 93 34.38 -6.27 -52.35
CA SER A 93 33.64 -5.26 -53.14
C SER A 93 32.32 -4.90 -52.45
N GLU A 94 32.15 -3.60 -52.20
CA GLU A 94 30.88 -2.96 -51.85
C GLU A 94 29.75 -3.45 -52.77
N PHE A 95 28.68 -3.96 -52.17
CA PHE A 95 27.35 -3.94 -52.74
C PHE A 95 26.39 -3.45 -51.67
N VAL A 96 25.95 -2.21 -51.83
CA VAL A 96 24.76 -1.67 -51.18
C VAL A 96 23.57 -2.39 -51.82
N SER A 97 22.84 -3.19 -51.05
CA SER A 97 21.49 -3.60 -51.41
C SER A 97 20.55 -3.26 -50.27
N GLU A 98 19.61 -2.36 -50.56
CA GLU A 98 18.43 -2.09 -49.75
C GLU A 98 17.72 -3.40 -49.42
N THR A 99 17.71 -3.79 -48.15
CA THR A 99 16.76 -4.76 -47.62
C THR A 99 15.57 -4.01 -47.06
N THR A 100 14.48 -4.09 -47.81
CA THR A 100 13.11 -3.94 -47.32
C THR A 100 12.98 -4.57 -45.94
N LYS A 101 12.71 -3.72 -44.93
CA LYS A 101 12.29 -4.13 -43.59
C LYS A 101 11.01 -4.94 -43.74
N ILE A 102 11.11 -6.27 -43.62
CA ILE A 102 9.96 -7.08 -43.25
C ILE A 102 9.73 -6.72 -41.78
N VAL A 103 8.71 -5.92 -41.51
CA VAL A 103 8.19 -5.76 -40.16
C VAL A 103 7.46 -7.07 -39.88
N ILE A 104 8.14 -7.99 -39.21
CA ILE A 104 7.47 -8.97 -38.37
C ILE A 104 7.00 -8.14 -37.18
N GLU A 105 5.70 -8.14 -36.87
CA GLU A 105 5.26 -7.69 -35.56
C GLU A 105 5.84 -8.69 -34.56
N GLU A 106 7.03 -8.37 -34.02
CA GLU A 106 7.64 -9.14 -32.94
C GLU A 106 6.81 -8.84 -31.68
N SER A 107 6.23 -9.87 -31.10
CA SER A 107 5.73 -9.82 -29.72
C SER A 107 6.94 -9.59 -28.82
N ASP A 108 6.99 -8.44 -28.17
CA ASP A 108 8.03 -8.14 -27.19
C ASP A 108 7.62 -8.74 -25.83
N PHE A 109 8.42 -9.67 -25.30
CA PHE A 109 8.30 -10.25 -23.97
C PHE A 109 9.56 -9.97 -23.16
N ASN A 110 9.40 -9.31 -22.01
CA ASN A 110 10.46 -9.04 -21.06
C ASN A 110 9.96 -9.33 -19.64
N TRP A 111 10.82 -9.91 -18.82
CA TRP A 111 10.53 -10.18 -17.40
C TRP A 111 11.75 -9.88 -16.55
N GLU A 112 11.55 -9.28 -15.39
CA GLU A 112 12.60 -9.03 -14.39
C GLU A 112 12.08 -9.39 -13.00
N GLY A 113 12.85 -10.16 -12.26
CA GLY A 113 12.49 -10.53 -10.90
C GLY A 113 13.54 -11.35 -10.19
N GLU A 114 13.38 -11.42 -8.88
CA GLU A 114 14.21 -12.24 -7.99
C GLU A 114 13.53 -13.59 -7.73
N VAL A 115 14.31 -14.67 -7.73
CA VAL A 115 13.87 -16.01 -7.34
C VAL A 115 14.82 -16.57 -6.29
N SER A 116 14.25 -17.17 -5.24
CA SER A 116 15.02 -17.94 -4.27
C SER A 116 15.09 -19.40 -4.72
N LEU A 117 16.31 -19.95 -4.77
CA LEU A 117 16.59 -21.37 -4.95
C LEU A 117 17.18 -21.91 -3.65
N THR A 118 16.91 -23.17 -3.35
CA THR A 118 17.46 -23.80 -2.14
C THR A 118 18.42 -24.90 -2.54
N GLU A 119 19.61 -24.94 -1.92
CA GLU A 119 20.52 -26.08 -2.08
C GLU A 119 19.83 -27.35 -1.56
N GLY A 120 19.70 -28.35 -2.42
CA GLY A 120 18.96 -29.57 -2.12
C GLY A 120 19.23 -30.66 -3.14
N PRO A 121 18.65 -31.86 -2.96
CA PRO A 121 18.75 -32.93 -3.93
C PRO A 121 17.96 -32.58 -5.20
N ASP A 122 18.28 -33.29 -6.28
CA ASP A 122 17.68 -33.08 -7.58
C ASP A 122 16.14 -33.30 -7.57
N PHE A 123 15.40 -32.52 -8.37
CA PHE A 123 13.95 -32.63 -8.55
C PHE A 123 13.60 -33.28 -9.89
N LYS A 124 12.38 -33.84 -10.01
CA LYS A 124 11.90 -34.45 -11.24
C LYS A 124 11.34 -33.42 -12.21
N TYR A 125 11.80 -33.46 -13.46
CA TYR A 125 11.29 -32.61 -14.54
C TYR A 125 10.96 -33.43 -15.79
N SER A 126 9.82 -33.08 -16.42
CA SER A 126 9.36 -33.67 -17.68
C SER A 126 9.34 -32.59 -18.78
N PRO A 127 10.08 -32.77 -19.88
CA PRO A 127 10.18 -31.77 -20.95
C PRO A 127 8.87 -31.65 -21.74
N THR A 128 8.58 -30.45 -22.25
CA THR A 128 7.32 -30.18 -22.95
C THR A 128 7.08 -31.03 -24.21
N THR A 129 8.14 -31.48 -24.88
CA THR A 129 8.02 -32.34 -26.07
C THR A 129 7.86 -33.83 -25.72
N ASN A 130 8.07 -34.22 -24.46
CA ASN A 130 8.00 -35.61 -24.00
C ASN A 130 7.57 -35.73 -22.53
N LEU A 131 6.29 -35.45 -22.26
CA LEU A 131 5.68 -35.49 -20.92
C LEU A 131 5.68 -36.87 -20.23
N THR A 132 6.11 -37.93 -20.92
CA THR A 132 6.17 -39.29 -20.37
C THR A 132 7.56 -39.70 -19.86
N ALA A 133 8.57 -38.85 -20.06
CA ALA A 133 9.92 -39.05 -19.54
C ALA A 133 10.18 -38.09 -18.37
N GLU A 134 10.87 -38.59 -17.35
CA GLU A 134 11.26 -37.83 -16.15
C GLU A 134 12.79 -37.85 -15.97
N TYR A 135 13.35 -36.70 -15.63
CA TYR A 135 14.79 -36.48 -15.43
C TYR A 135 15.07 -35.86 -14.06
N ASP A 136 16.20 -36.21 -13.46
CA ASP A 136 16.70 -35.63 -12.20
C ASP A 136 17.48 -34.35 -12.50
N ILE A 137 16.98 -33.21 -12.01
CA ILE A 137 17.51 -31.87 -12.27
C ILE A 137 17.98 -31.20 -10.97
N ASN A 138 19.15 -30.58 -11.01
CA ASN A 138 19.69 -29.91 -9.84
C ASN A 138 18.83 -28.70 -9.41
N ALA A 139 18.55 -28.59 -8.11
CA ALA A 139 17.69 -27.57 -7.51
C ALA A 139 18.22 -26.13 -7.66
N THR A 140 19.51 -25.97 -7.96
CA THR A 140 20.16 -24.66 -8.19
C THR A 140 20.52 -24.42 -9.66
N SER A 141 19.92 -25.17 -10.57
CA SER A 141 20.17 -25.00 -12.02
C SER A 141 19.42 -23.81 -12.62
N ASP A 142 19.89 -23.37 -13.79
CA ASP A 142 19.19 -22.44 -14.68
C ASP A 142 17.77 -22.87 -15.06
N LEU A 143 17.50 -24.18 -15.14
CA LEU A 143 16.13 -24.69 -15.32
C LEU A 143 15.27 -24.46 -14.06
N ALA A 144 15.82 -24.69 -12.86
CA ALA A 144 15.11 -24.44 -11.61
C ALA A 144 14.74 -22.96 -11.46
N ALA A 145 15.68 -22.07 -11.78
CA ALA A 145 15.48 -20.62 -11.78
C ALA A 145 14.39 -20.19 -12.78
N LEU A 146 14.44 -20.69 -14.02
CA LEU A 146 13.46 -20.37 -15.05
C LEU A 146 12.06 -20.89 -14.69
N LEU A 147 11.96 -22.07 -14.09
CA LEU A 147 10.70 -22.62 -13.60
C LEU A 147 10.09 -21.70 -12.53
N LYS A 148 10.87 -21.30 -11.52
CA LYS A 148 10.39 -20.38 -10.47
C LYS A 148 10.03 -19.00 -11.01
N ALA A 149 10.81 -18.48 -11.96
CA ALA A 149 10.50 -17.23 -12.65
C ALA A 149 9.18 -17.32 -13.43
N SER A 150 8.93 -18.45 -14.09
CA SER A 150 7.69 -18.69 -14.85
C SER A 150 6.46 -18.76 -13.95
N GLU A 151 6.56 -19.40 -12.77
CA GLU A 151 5.50 -19.44 -11.75
C GLU A 151 5.20 -18.04 -11.21
N LYS A 152 6.24 -17.27 -10.90
CA LYS A 152 6.13 -15.91 -10.35
C LYS A 152 5.67 -14.88 -11.39
N GLY A 153 6.12 -15.04 -12.63
CA GLY A 153 5.84 -14.14 -13.75
C GLY A 153 4.59 -14.47 -14.54
N GLY A 154 4.01 -15.66 -14.34
CA GLY A 154 2.82 -16.11 -15.05
C GLY A 154 3.04 -16.32 -16.56
N PHE A 155 4.24 -16.76 -16.98
CA PHE A 155 4.57 -17.00 -18.39
C PHE A 155 4.93 -18.46 -18.66
N ASP A 156 4.73 -18.91 -19.90
CA ASP A 156 5.06 -20.28 -20.31
C ASP A 156 6.48 -20.38 -20.90
N PHE A 157 7.12 -21.56 -20.80
CA PHE A 157 8.34 -21.87 -21.55
C PHE A 157 8.31 -23.31 -22.07
N TYR A 158 9.06 -23.58 -23.15
CA TYR A 158 9.04 -24.86 -23.86
C TYR A 158 10.42 -25.49 -23.96
N THR A 159 10.54 -26.75 -23.55
CA THR A 159 11.80 -27.51 -23.55
C THR A 159 11.73 -28.79 -24.37
N ASP A 160 12.85 -29.14 -25.01
CA ASP A 160 13.03 -30.37 -25.78
C ASP A 160 14.21 -31.21 -25.28
N ASP A 161 14.04 -32.54 -25.26
CA ASP A 161 14.99 -33.52 -24.71
C ASP A 161 15.78 -34.31 -25.75
N SER A 162 15.73 -33.94 -27.04
CA SER A 162 16.41 -34.68 -28.11
C SER A 162 17.92 -34.84 -27.89
N ASP A 163 18.57 -33.85 -27.27
CA ASP A 163 20.01 -33.86 -26.97
C ASP A 163 20.35 -34.32 -25.55
N TYR A 164 19.36 -34.53 -24.68
CA TYR A 164 19.60 -35.00 -23.31
C TYR A 164 20.37 -36.33 -23.25
N PRO A 165 20.12 -37.33 -24.13
CA PRO A 165 20.90 -38.58 -24.15
C PRO A 165 22.39 -38.41 -24.48
N GLU A 166 22.75 -37.37 -25.22
CA GLU A 166 24.14 -37.12 -25.67
C GLU A 166 24.86 -36.10 -24.78
N HIS A 167 24.15 -35.09 -24.29
CA HIS A 167 24.72 -33.92 -23.62
C HIS A 167 24.24 -33.70 -22.18
N GLY A 168 23.19 -34.39 -21.73
CA GLY A 168 22.64 -34.26 -20.38
C GLY A 168 21.95 -32.92 -20.10
N THR A 169 21.52 -32.20 -21.15
CA THR A 169 20.91 -30.87 -21.09
C THR A 169 19.64 -30.82 -21.93
N PHE A 170 18.72 -29.90 -21.63
CA PHE A 170 17.57 -29.61 -22.48
C PHE A 170 17.82 -28.45 -23.45
N TRP A 171 17.10 -28.45 -24.56
CA TRP A 171 16.97 -27.27 -25.42
C TRP A 171 15.80 -26.41 -24.98
N LEU A 172 16.07 -25.12 -24.77
CA LEU A 172 15.01 -24.11 -24.65
C LEU A 172 14.51 -23.76 -26.05
N THR A 173 13.25 -24.07 -26.34
CA THR A 173 12.63 -23.91 -27.67
C THR A 173 11.78 -22.64 -27.81
N GLY A 174 11.33 -22.09 -26.69
CA GLY A 174 10.66 -20.79 -26.64
C GLY A 174 10.28 -20.37 -25.22
N ILE A 175 10.00 -19.08 -25.05
CA ILE A 175 9.44 -18.46 -23.84
C ILE A 175 8.30 -17.54 -24.28
N ASP A 176 7.16 -17.61 -23.60
CA ASP A 176 5.96 -16.80 -23.79
C ASP A 176 5.56 -16.57 -25.26
N GLY A 177 5.49 -17.67 -26.02
CA GLY A 177 5.12 -17.65 -27.44
C GLY A 177 6.24 -17.23 -28.42
N ILE A 178 7.39 -16.76 -27.94
CA ILE A 178 8.56 -16.45 -28.76
C ILE A 178 9.40 -17.72 -28.94
N ASN A 179 9.24 -18.37 -30.09
CA ASN A 179 9.95 -19.60 -30.44
C ASN A 179 11.26 -19.34 -31.19
N ASN A 180 12.23 -20.25 -31.06
CA ASN A 180 13.45 -20.24 -31.86
C ASN A 180 13.12 -20.34 -33.36
N ALA A 181 13.88 -19.63 -34.19
CA ALA A 181 13.74 -19.69 -35.64
C ALA A 181 14.11 -21.09 -36.16
N ALA A 182 13.35 -21.60 -37.13
CA ALA A 182 13.56 -22.95 -37.69
C ALA A 182 14.93 -23.15 -38.35
N ASP A 183 15.58 -22.07 -38.78
CA ASP A 183 16.93 -22.05 -39.34
C ASP A 183 18.01 -21.70 -38.31
N TRP A 184 17.64 -21.59 -37.03
CA TRP A 184 18.52 -21.22 -35.91
C TRP A 184 19.18 -19.84 -36.04
N SER A 185 18.65 -18.96 -36.91
CA SER A 185 19.16 -17.59 -37.03
C SER A 185 18.86 -16.74 -35.79
N TYR A 186 17.78 -17.04 -35.06
CA TYR A 186 17.38 -16.38 -33.83
C TYR A 186 16.96 -17.44 -32.82
N TYR A 187 17.54 -17.39 -31.61
CA TYR A 187 17.22 -18.33 -30.56
C TYR A 187 17.45 -17.71 -29.17
N TRP A 188 16.87 -18.33 -28.14
CA TRP A 188 17.11 -17.97 -26.75
C TRP A 188 18.50 -18.43 -26.29
N SER A 189 19.34 -17.47 -25.94
CA SER A 189 20.67 -17.68 -25.36
C SER A 189 20.68 -17.42 -23.87
N VAL A 190 21.45 -18.22 -23.13
CA VAL A 190 21.57 -18.12 -21.67
C VAL A 190 22.87 -17.38 -21.30
N TYR A 191 22.76 -16.41 -20.39
CA TYR A 191 23.90 -15.67 -19.84
C TYR A 191 23.86 -15.72 -18.32
N ILE A 192 25.03 -15.85 -17.70
CA ILE A 192 25.19 -15.75 -16.24
C ILE A 192 26.22 -14.65 -15.96
N ASN A 193 25.83 -13.66 -15.16
CA ASN A 193 26.64 -12.49 -14.84
C ASN A 193 27.21 -11.80 -16.10
N GLY A 194 26.39 -11.73 -17.15
CA GLY A 194 26.75 -11.15 -18.45
C GLY A 194 27.59 -12.02 -19.38
N ASN A 195 27.93 -13.26 -19.00
CA ASN A 195 28.71 -14.19 -19.83
C ASN A 195 27.82 -15.26 -20.44
N ALA A 196 27.91 -15.48 -21.75
CA ALA A 196 27.17 -16.54 -22.44
C ALA A 196 27.62 -17.92 -21.97
N THR A 197 26.68 -18.84 -21.74
CA THR A 197 26.97 -20.19 -21.27
C THR A 197 27.14 -21.17 -22.44
N GLU A 198 28.11 -22.08 -22.33
CA GLU A 198 28.39 -23.14 -23.33
C GLU A 198 27.46 -24.36 -23.19
N SER A 199 26.69 -24.44 -22.10
CA SER A 199 25.86 -25.59 -21.74
C SER A 199 24.37 -25.28 -21.91
N GLY A 200 23.61 -26.26 -22.38
CA GLY A 200 22.16 -26.16 -22.51
C GLY A 200 21.44 -26.01 -21.18
N LEU A 201 20.12 -25.79 -21.24
CA LEU A 201 19.25 -25.59 -20.08
C LEU A 201 19.32 -26.82 -19.16
N SER A 202 19.35 -26.58 -17.85
CA SER A 202 19.49 -27.54 -16.73
C SER A 202 20.91 -27.91 -16.29
N SER A 203 21.95 -27.48 -17.01
CA SER A 203 23.34 -27.81 -16.64
C SER A 203 24.12 -26.66 -16.02
N ASN A 204 23.56 -25.45 -16.01
CA ASN A 204 24.24 -24.29 -15.46
C ASN A 204 23.86 -24.16 -13.98
N ILE A 205 24.80 -24.39 -13.07
CA ILE A 205 24.60 -24.28 -11.62
C ILE A 205 24.84 -22.84 -11.18
N LEU A 206 23.85 -22.29 -10.47
CA LEU A 206 23.79 -20.90 -10.03
C LEU A 206 24.25 -20.81 -8.57
N ASN A 207 24.86 -19.68 -8.23
CA ASN A 207 25.27 -19.31 -6.89
C ASN A 207 24.43 -18.13 -6.40
N ASP A 208 24.43 -17.92 -5.09
CA ASP A 208 23.81 -16.75 -4.48
C ASP A 208 24.34 -15.44 -5.08
N GLY A 209 23.43 -14.57 -5.49
CA GLY A 209 23.71 -13.30 -6.15
C GLY A 209 24.00 -13.38 -7.66
N ASP A 210 23.89 -14.55 -8.29
CA ASP A 210 24.04 -14.66 -9.74
C ASP A 210 22.89 -13.95 -10.48
N LEU A 211 23.23 -13.25 -11.57
CA LEU A 211 22.26 -12.72 -12.53
C LEU A 211 22.16 -13.67 -13.73
N LEU A 212 21.06 -14.41 -13.80
CA LEU A 212 20.73 -15.29 -14.92
C LEU A 212 19.87 -14.53 -15.95
N GLN A 213 20.24 -14.59 -17.23
CA GLN A 213 19.54 -13.87 -18.29
C GLN A 213 19.26 -14.80 -19.47
N PHE A 214 18.00 -14.89 -19.89
CA PHE A 214 17.61 -15.50 -21.16
C PHE A 214 17.36 -14.40 -22.17
N CYS A 215 18.11 -14.39 -23.28
CA CYS A 215 18.05 -13.33 -24.28
C CYS A 215 17.70 -13.91 -25.65
N TYR A 216 16.67 -13.41 -26.32
CA TYR A 216 16.30 -13.83 -27.67
C TYR A 216 16.94 -12.94 -28.72
N GLY A 217 17.74 -13.53 -29.63
CA GLY A 217 18.28 -12.80 -30.77
C GLY A 217 19.28 -13.58 -31.61
N TYR A 218 19.97 -12.86 -32.50
CA TYR A 218 21.04 -13.42 -33.29
C TYR A 218 22.32 -13.56 -32.46
N SER A 219 22.76 -14.80 -32.25
CA SER A 219 24.06 -15.16 -31.68
C SER A 219 24.61 -16.36 -32.43
N SER A 220 25.94 -16.51 -32.47
CA SER A 220 26.55 -17.64 -33.19
C SER A 220 27.78 -18.16 -32.47
N TRP A 221 27.68 -19.39 -31.99
CA TRP A 221 28.80 -20.14 -31.42
C TRP A 221 29.91 -20.41 -32.43
N THR A 222 29.56 -20.74 -33.68
CA THR A 222 30.53 -21.06 -34.73
C THR A 222 31.28 -19.83 -35.24
N GLU A 223 30.67 -18.64 -35.15
CA GLU A 223 31.29 -17.37 -35.55
C GLU A 223 31.89 -16.58 -34.37
N GLY A 224 31.70 -17.04 -33.13
CA GLY A 224 32.18 -16.37 -31.91
C GLY A 224 31.47 -15.05 -31.62
N ILE A 225 30.22 -14.91 -32.05
CA ILE A 225 29.41 -13.70 -31.92
C ILE A 225 28.45 -13.89 -30.73
N PHE A 226 28.76 -13.24 -29.62
CA PHE A 226 27.91 -13.15 -28.42
C PHE A 226 27.67 -11.68 -28.11
N PRO A 227 26.52 -11.13 -28.54
CA PRO A 227 26.15 -9.78 -28.20
C PRO A 227 26.04 -9.62 -26.67
N SER A 228 26.23 -8.40 -26.18
CA SER A 228 25.93 -8.11 -24.77
C SER A 228 24.44 -8.36 -24.50
N PRO A 229 24.05 -8.89 -23.33
CA PRO A 229 22.64 -9.03 -22.96
C PRO A 229 21.82 -7.74 -23.17
N THR A 230 22.44 -6.57 -22.94
CA THR A 230 21.82 -5.24 -23.14
C THR A 230 21.47 -4.90 -24.60
N SER A 231 21.85 -5.73 -25.57
CA SER A 231 21.59 -5.50 -27.00
C SER A 231 20.38 -6.27 -27.54
N PHE A 232 19.75 -7.11 -26.72
CA PHE A 232 18.53 -7.84 -27.08
C PHE A 232 17.28 -7.06 -26.66
N THR A 233 16.17 -7.26 -27.37
CA THR A 233 14.88 -6.61 -27.09
C THR A 233 13.96 -7.46 -26.21
N ASN A 234 14.22 -8.76 -26.17
CA ASN A 234 13.45 -9.77 -25.44
C ASN A 234 14.39 -10.46 -24.44
N ILE A 235 14.21 -10.15 -23.16
CA ILE A 235 15.10 -10.55 -22.07
C ILE A 235 14.28 -10.97 -20.85
N VAL A 236 14.62 -12.13 -20.29
CA VAL A 236 14.18 -12.57 -18.96
C VAL A 236 15.38 -12.44 -18.01
N ASN A 237 15.34 -11.48 -17.10
CA ASN A 237 16.37 -11.22 -16.08
C ASN A 237 15.93 -11.81 -14.74
N ILE A 238 16.73 -12.76 -14.23
CA ILE A 238 16.48 -13.44 -12.97
C ILE A 238 17.65 -13.16 -12.03
N THR A 239 17.39 -12.44 -10.95
CA THR A 239 18.32 -12.36 -9.82
C THR A 239 18.12 -13.59 -8.95
N VAL A 240 19.20 -14.33 -8.67
CA VAL A 240 19.15 -15.60 -7.96
C VAL A 240 19.61 -15.40 -6.53
N ASP A 241 18.75 -15.76 -5.57
CA ASP A 241 19.07 -15.89 -4.15
C ASP A 241 19.20 -17.39 -3.83
N VAL A 242 20.40 -17.88 -3.51
CA VAL A 242 20.60 -19.31 -3.22
C VAL A 242 20.74 -19.51 -1.71
N LYS A 243 19.74 -20.15 -1.10
CA LYS A 243 19.72 -20.45 0.33
C LYS A 243 20.29 -21.84 0.60
N SER A 244 21.30 -21.93 1.47
CA SER A 244 21.85 -23.22 1.93
C SER A 244 21.09 -23.80 3.13
N ASP A 245 20.40 -22.94 3.89
CA ASP A 245 19.79 -23.27 5.16
C ASP A 245 18.35 -22.73 5.25
N PHE A 246 17.41 -23.53 5.74
CA PHE A 246 16.04 -23.14 6.03
C PHE A 246 15.73 -23.35 7.52
N ASN A 247 15.35 -22.27 8.21
CA ASN A 247 14.94 -22.29 9.60
C ASN A 247 13.66 -21.48 9.79
N TRP A 248 12.72 -22.04 10.55
CA TRP A 248 11.48 -21.35 10.93
C TRP A 248 11.19 -21.58 12.40
N GLU A 249 10.73 -20.54 13.10
CA GLU A 249 10.26 -20.65 14.49
C GLU A 249 8.96 -19.89 14.65
N GLY A 250 7.94 -20.55 15.20
CA GLY A 250 6.66 -19.92 15.43
C GLY A 250 5.71 -20.73 16.29
N GLU A 251 4.67 -20.05 16.73
CA GLU A 251 3.56 -20.65 17.47
C GLU A 251 2.36 -20.87 16.53
N VAL A 252 1.73 -22.04 16.62
CA VAL A 252 0.50 -22.37 15.90
C VAL A 252 -0.56 -22.85 16.88
N SER A 253 -1.79 -22.37 16.70
CA SER A 253 -2.95 -22.88 17.43
C SER A 253 -3.61 -23.99 16.61
N LEU A 254 -3.77 -25.15 17.23
CA LEU A 254 -4.58 -26.27 16.74
C LEU A 254 -5.85 -26.35 17.58
N THR A 255 -6.93 -26.85 16.99
CA THR A 255 -8.19 -27.04 17.70
C THR A 255 -8.53 -28.52 17.72
N GLU A 256 -8.92 -29.04 18.88
CA GLU A 256 -9.46 -30.40 18.95
C GLU A 256 -10.75 -30.48 18.12
N GLY A 257 -10.73 -31.32 17.09
CA GLY A 257 -11.82 -31.45 16.12
C GLY A 257 -11.73 -32.77 15.36
N PRO A 258 -12.69 -33.05 14.46
CA PRO A 258 -12.65 -34.22 13.60
C PRO A 258 -11.52 -34.10 12.58
N ASP A 259 -11.22 -35.22 11.95
CA ASP A 259 -10.19 -35.32 10.93
C ASP A 259 -10.53 -34.44 9.71
N PHE A 260 -9.53 -33.82 9.09
CA PHE A 260 -9.64 -33.02 7.87
C PHE A 260 -9.10 -33.79 6.66
N LYS A 261 -9.50 -33.37 5.45
CA LYS A 261 -9.07 -33.99 4.21
C LYS A 261 -7.74 -33.42 3.74
N TYR A 262 -6.80 -34.29 3.37
CA TYR A 262 -5.50 -33.91 2.83
C TYR A 262 -5.12 -34.74 1.60
N SER A 263 -4.57 -34.07 0.59
CA SER A 263 -4.01 -34.68 -0.62
C SER A 263 -2.49 -34.49 -0.66
N PRO A 264 -1.70 -35.57 -0.75
CA PRO A 264 -0.24 -35.49 -0.74
C PRO A 264 0.31 -34.91 -2.06
N THR A 265 1.43 -34.18 -1.98
CA THR A 265 2.02 -33.51 -3.15
C THR A 265 2.41 -34.45 -4.30
N THR A 266 2.76 -35.72 -4.02
CA THR A 266 3.08 -36.69 -5.09
C THR A 266 1.85 -37.36 -5.70
N ASN A 267 0.66 -37.15 -5.14
CA ASN A 267 -0.59 -37.76 -5.59
C ASN A 267 -1.82 -36.90 -5.25
N LEU A 268 -1.98 -35.79 -5.97
CA LEU A 268 -3.06 -34.82 -5.77
C LEU A 268 -4.49 -35.37 -6.03
N THR A 269 -4.61 -36.59 -6.55
CA THR A 269 -5.91 -37.23 -6.81
C THR A 269 -6.39 -38.14 -5.67
N ALA A 270 -5.53 -38.42 -4.70
CA ALA A 270 -5.85 -39.18 -3.50
C ALA A 270 -6.20 -38.26 -2.34
N GLU A 271 -7.08 -38.70 -1.44
CA GLU A 271 -7.59 -37.91 -0.33
C GLU A 271 -7.65 -38.78 0.94
N TYR A 272 -7.10 -38.26 2.05
CA TYR A 272 -6.93 -38.98 3.32
C TYR A 272 -7.50 -38.19 4.48
N ASP A 273 -8.04 -38.88 5.50
CA ASP A 273 -8.53 -38.30 6.74
C ASP A 273 -7.38 -38.13 7.74
N ILE A 274 -7.08 -36.89 8.13
CA ILE A 274 -5.95 -36.50 8.97
C ILE A 274 -6.42 -35.84 10.25
N ASN A 275 -5.86 -36.25 11.38
CA ASN A 275 -6.23 -35.69 12.67
C ASN A 275 -5.84 -34.21 12.81
N ALA A 276 -6.78 -33.40 13.31
CA ALA A 276 -6.66 -31.94 13.43
C ALA A 276 -5.56 -31.48 14.41
N THR A 277 -5.10 -32.35 15.32
CA THR A 277 -3.98 -32.07 16.24
C THR A 277 -2.72 -32.87 15.90
N SER A 278 -2.57 -33.31 14.64
CA SER A 278 -1.38 -34.03 14.18
C SER A 278 -0.20 -33.09 13.87
N ASP A 279 0.99 -33.66 13.80
CA ASP A 279 2.18 -33.02 13.25
C ASP A 279 2.03 -32.50 11.82
N LEU A 280 1.21 -33.15 10.98
CA LEU A 280 0.85 -32.63 9.65
C LEU A 280 -0.03 -31.37 9.76
N ALA A 281 -1.02 -31.35 10.65
CA ALA A 281 -1.87 -30.18 10.87
C ALA A 281 -1.04 -28.96 11.34
N ALA A 282 -0.10 -29.21 12.26
CA ALA A 282 0.83 -28.19 12.75
C ALA A 282 1.76 -27.68 11.64
N LEU A 283 2.34 -28.56 10.83
CA LEU A 283 3.22 -28.18 9.73
C LEU A 283 2.47 -27.39 8.65
N LEU A 284 1.23 -27.76 8.34
CA LEU A 284 0.37 -27.02 7.42
C LEU A 284 0.14 -25.58 7.92
N LYS A 285 -0.26 -25.41 9.20
CA LYS A 285 -0.44 -24.07 9.79
C LYS A 285 0.85 -23.26 9.86
N ALA A 286 1.97 -23.92 10.15
CA ALA A 286 3.29 -23.28 10.13
C ALA A 286 3.68 -22.83 8.73
N SER A 287 3.40 -23.63 7.70
CA SER A 287 3.68 -23.30 6.29
C SER A 287 2.88 -22.07 5.82
N GLU A 288 1.59 -21.99 6.16
CA GLU A 288 0.73 -20.84 5.88
C GLU A 288 1.25 -19.57 6.56
N LYS A 289 1.66 -19.68 7.84
CA LYS A 289 2.14 -18.55 8.63
C LYS A 289 3.58 -18.13 8.27
N GLY A 290 4.40 -19.10 7.87
CA GLY A 290 5.81 -18.92 7.54
C GLY A 290 6.07 -18.62 6.07
N GLY A 291 5.08 -18.82 5.19
CA GLY A 291 5.21 -18.61 3.75
C GLY A 291 6.21 -19.56 3.10
N PHE A 292 6.29 -20.82 3.55
CA PHE A 292 7.20 -21.84 3.01
C PHE A 292 6.44 -23.05 2.49
N ASP A 293 7.01 -23.75 1.51
CA ASP A 293 6.40 -24.96 0.94
C ASP A 293 6.88 -26.22 1.67
N PHE A 294 6.10 -27.30 1.62
CA PHE A 294 6.55 -28.63 2.01
C PHE A 294 5.97 -29.71 1.11
N TYR A 295 6.69 -30.83 0.99
CA TYR A 295 6.34 -31.92 0.08
C TYR A 295 6.09 -33.21 0.86
N THR A 296 5.03 -33.92 0.50
CA THR A 296 4.60 -35.17 1.16
C THR A 296 4.40 -36.28 0.15
N ASP A 297 4.85 -37.49 0.49
CA ASP A 297 4.70 -38.68 -0.33
C ASP A 297 3.87 -39.76 0.38
N ASP A 298 2.98 -40.42 -0.36
CA ASP A 298 2.04 -41.42 0.15
C ASP A 298 2.42 -42.88 -0.14
N SER A 299 3.63 -43.15 -0.67
CA SER A 299 4.06 -44.51 -1.04
C SER A 299 4.05 -45.50 0.14
N ASP A 300 4.33 -45.01 1.35
CA ASP A 300 4.34 -45.80 2.60
C ASP A 300 3.01 -45.75 3.38
N TYR A 301 2.07 -44.90 2.96
CA TYR A 301 0.76 -44.77 3.63
C TYR A 301 -0.04 -46.10 3.67
N PRO A 302 -0.05 -46.96 2.63
CA PRO A 302 -0.73 -48.26 2.69
C PRO A 302 -0.18 -49.24 3.74
N GLU A 303 1.11 -49.13 4.09
CA GLU A 303 1.75 -50.01 5.07
C GLU A 303 1.75 -49.42 6.48
N HIS A 304 1.94 -48.10 6.60
CA HIS A 304 2.18 -47.43 7.87
C HIS A 304 1.07 -46.48 8.33
N GLY A 305 0.15 -46.09 7.43
CA GLY A 305 -0.95 -45.16 7.73
C GLY A 305 -0.49 -43.72 8.00
N THR A 306 0.69 -43.35 7.49
CA THR A 306 1.34 -42.05 7.68
C THR A 306 2.04 -41.63 6.39
N PHE A 307 2.24 -40.34 6.18
CA PHE A 307 2.99 -39.83 5.02
C PHE A 307 4.50 -39.77 5.28
N TRP A 308 5.25 -39.81 4.19
CA TRP A 308 6.64 -39.44 4.20
C TRP A 308 6.79 -37.93 3.96
N LEU A 309 7.57 -37.25 4.81
CA LEU A 309 7.93 -35.85 4.57
C LEU A 309 9.08 -35.81 3.56
N ALA A 310 8.79 -35.48 2.31
CA ALA A 310 9.75 -35.51 1.21
C ALA A 310 10.73 -34.32 1.24
N GLY A 311 10.27 -33.15 1.70
CA GLY A 311 11.11 -31.96 1.84
C GLY A 311 10.34 -30.78 2.45
N ILE A 312 11.08 -29.76 2.88
CA ILE A 312 10.56 -28.47 3.33
C ILE A 312 11.40 -27.38 2.67
N ASP A 313 10.74 -26.38 2.08
CA ASP A 313 11.30 -25.18 1.45
C ASP A 313 12.46 -25.46 0.50
N GLY A 314 12.30 -26.47 -0.36
CA GLY A 314 13.30 -26.89 -1.35
C GLY A 314 14.41 -27.81 -0.82
N ILE A 315 14.51 -28.03 0.49
CA ILE A 315 15.43 -29.03 1.07
C ILE A 315 14.73 -30.39 1.06
N ASN A 316 15.00 -31.22 0.04
CA ASN A 316 14.48 -32.60 0.02
C ASN A 316 15.44 -33.61 0.65
N ASN A 317 14.90 -34.79 0.97
CA ASN A 317 15.71 -35.89 1.49
C ASN A 317 16.71 -36.41 0.46
N ALA A 318 17.91 -36.76 0.91
CA ALA A 318 18.93 -37.37 0.06
C ALA A 318 18.45 -38.71 -0.50
N ALA A 319 18.70 -38.96 -1.79
CA ALA A 319 18.27 -40.19 -2.47
C ALA A 319 18.86 -41.49 -1.85
N ASP A 320 20.02 -41.38 -1.18
CA ASP A 320 20.65 -42.49 -0.46
C ASP A 320 20.25 -42.57 1.03
N TRP A 321 19.32 -41.71 1.46
CA TRP A 321 18.79 -41.61 2.82
C TRP A 321 19.83 -41.24 3.88
N SER A 322 20.98 -40.70 3.47
CA SER A 322 22.00 -40.22 4.40
C SER A 322 21.58 -38.95 5.14
N TYR A 323 20.73 -38.11 4.55
CA TYR A 323 20.18 -36.89 5.14
C TYR A 323 18.69 -36.83 4.87
N TYR A 324 17.89 -36.68 5.92
CA TYR A 324 16.44 -36.57 5.79
C TYR A 324 15.82 -35.73 6.92
N TRP A 325 14.59 -35.27 6.72
CA TRP A 325 13.81 -34.57 7.73
C TRP A 325 13.30 -35.56 8.80
N SER A 326 13.77 -35.38 10.03
CA SER A 326 13.31 -36.13 11.21
C SER A 326 12.38 -35.29 12.07
N VAL A 327 11.35 -35.93 12.61
CA VAL A 327 10.35 -35.29 13.48
C VAL A 327 10.70 -35.53 14.95
N TYR A 328 10.66 -34.47 15.75
CA TYR A 328 10.90 -34.51 17.19
C TYR A 328 9.75 -33.83 17.92
N ILE A 329 9.32 -34.41 19.05
CA ILE A 329 8.35 -33.78 19.97
C ILE A 329 9.00 -33.67 21.33
N ASN A 330 9.04 -32.46 21.88
CA ASN A 330 9.67 -32.12 23.16
C ASN A 330 11.11 -32.66 23.25
N GLY A 331 11.85 -32.56 22.14
CA GLY A 331 13.24 -33.02 22.01
C GLY A 331 13.44 -34.53 21.80
N ASN A 332 12.38 -35.33 21.66
CA ASN A 332 12.47 -36.77 21.41
C ASN A 332 12.06 -37.10 19.97
N ALA A 333 12.88 -37.88 19.25
CA ALA A 333 12.58 -38.34 17.90
C ALA A 333 11.34 -39.25 17.90
N THR A 334 10.46 -39.09 16.90
CA THR A 334 9.23 -39.88 16.78
C THR A 334 9.41 -41.06 15.83
N GLU A 335 8.82 -42.21 16.17
CA GLU A 335 8.89 -43.44 15.34
C GLU A 335 7.83 -43.47 14.21
N SER A 336 6.85 -42.56 14.24
CA SER A 336 5.75 -42.49 13.26
C SER A 336 6.03 -41.43 12.22
N GLY A 337 5.66 -41.71 10.96
CA GLY A 337 5.74 -40.74 9.86
C GLY A 337 4.82 -39.54 10.07
N LEU A 338 4.91 -38.58 9.15
CA LEU A 338 4.11 -37.36 9.16
C LEU A 338 2.62 -37.72 9.14
N SER A 339 1.79 -36.99 9.89
CA SER A 339 0.38 -37.25 10.23
C SER A 339 0.13 -38.30 11.33
N GLY A 340 1.13 -39.06 11.74
CA GLY A 340 1.00 -40.11 12.75
C GLY A 340 1.19 -39.64 14.20
N ASN A 341 1.65 -38.40 14.40
CA ASN A 341 2.04 -37.91 15.73
C ASN A 341 1.00 -36.92 16.25
N ILE A 342 0.30 -37.27 17.33
CA ILE A 342 -0.72 -36.42 17.97
C ILE A 342 -0.08 -35.51 19.00
N LEU A 343 -0.36 -34.21 18.88
CA LEU A 343 0.20 -33.13 19.69
C LEU A 343 -0.77 -32.73 20.80
N ASN A 344 -0.21 -32.28 21.92
CA ASN A 344 -0.92 -31.72 23.05
C ASN A 344 -0.58 -30.23 23.21
N ASP A 345 -1.40 -29.53 23.97
CA ASP A 345 -1.15 -28.15 24.35
C ASP A 345 0.23 -27.99 25.04
N GLY A 346 1.03 -27.06 24.53
CA GLY A 346 2.38 -26.77 24.99
C GLY A 346 3.48 -27.69 24.43
N ASP A 347 3.17 -28.61 23.50
CA ASP A 347 4.19 -29.41 22.84
C ASP A 347 5.10 -28.54 21.94
N LEU A 348 6.40 -28.84 21.95
CA LEU A 348 7.37 -28.31 20.98
C LEU A 348 7.61 -29.36 19.90
N LEU A 349 7.04 -29.15 18.72
CA LEU A 349 7.24 -29.96 17.54
C LEU A 349 8.41 -29.40 16.72
N GLN A 350 9.34 -30.25 16.30
CA GLN A 350 10.52 -29.85 15.55
C GLN A 350 10.74 -30.77 14.34
N PHE A 351 10.85 -30.19 13.15
CA PHE A 351 11.34 -30.89 11.95
C PHE A 351 12.79 -30.53 11.76
N CYS A 352 13.68 -31.51 11.71
CA CYS A 352 15.12 -31.29 11.66
C CYS A 352 15.75 -32.05 10.49
N TYR A 353 16.46 -31.36 9.61
CA TYR A 353 17.13 -31.99 8.48
C TYR A 353 18.60 -32.33 8.79
N GLY A 354 18.97 -33.61 8.70
CA GLY A 354 20.35 -34.03 8.89
C GLY A 354 20.55 -35.54 8.86
N TYR A 355 21.76 -35.97 9.25
CA TYR A 355 22.07 -37.39 9.42
C TYR A 355 21.44 -37.95 10.70
N SER A 356 20.51 -38.88 10.52
CA SER A 356 19.91 -39.70 11.57
C SER A 356 19.73 -41.13 11.06
N SER A 357 19.62 -42.11 11.95
CA SER A 357 19.45 -43.50 11.53
C SER A 357 18.71 -44.31 12.58
N TRP A 358 17.52 -44.79 12.22
CA TRP A 358 16.77 -45.78 12.99
C TRP A 358 17.50 -47.12 13.10
N THR A 359 18.18 -47.54 12.03
CA THR A 359 18.90 -48.82 12.00
C THR A 359 20.13 -48.81 12.89
N GLU A 360 20.81 -47.66 13.01
CA GLU A 360 22.00 -47.49 13.86
C GLU A 360 21.68 -46.91 15.24
N GLY A 361 20.44 -46.48 15.48
CA GLY A 361 19.99 -45.84 16.73
C GLY A 361 20.60 -44.45 16.95
N ILE A 362 20.86 -43.70 15.88
CA ILE A 362 21.51 -42.39 15.90
C ILE A 362 20.44 -41.30 15.70
N PHE A 363 20.14 -40.58 16.78
CA PHE A 363 19.25 -39.41 16.78
C PHE A 363 19.97 -38.25 17.45
N PRO A 364 20.56 -37.34 16.66
CA PRO A 364 21.15 -36.12 17.19
C PRO A 364 20.10 -35.29 17.94
N SER A 365 20.55 -34.41 18.83
CA SER A 365 19.67 -33.44 19.47
C SER A 365 19.16 -32.46 18.40
N PRO A 366 17.90 -32.00 18.47
CA PRO A 366 17.38 -30.96 17.57
C PRO A 366 18.31 -29.75 17.45
N THR A 367 18.95 -29.32 18.54
CA THR A 367 19.91 -28.20 18.56
C THR A 367 21.21 -28.41 17.76
N SER A 368 21.43 -29.61 17.21
CA SER A 368 22.64 -29.92 16.42
C SER A 368 22.43 -29.90 14.91
N PHE A 369 21.20 -29.69 14.45
CA PHE A 369 20.87 -29.53 13.04
C PHE A 369 20.97 -28.05 12.65
N THR A 370 21.32 -27.78 11.39
CA THR A 370 21.39 -26.42 10.83
C THR A 370 20.07 -25.96 10.23
N ASN A 371 19.19 -26.92 9.92
CA ASN A 371 17.91 -26.74 9.26
C ASN A 371 16.80 -27.28 10.16
N ILE A 372 16.04 -26.38 10.77
CA ILE A 372 15.05 -26.70 11.80
C ILE A 372 13.79 -25.85 11.62
N VAL A 373 12.63 -26.51 11.62
CA VAL A 373 11.32 -25.88 11.80
C VAL A 373 10.85 -26.16 13.23
N ASN A 374 10.85 -25.13 14.07
CA ASN A 374 10.40 -25.16 15.46
C ASN A 374 8.96 -24.64 15.58
N ILE A 375 8.06 -25.50 15.99
CA ILE A 375 6.64 -25.19 16.14
C ILE A 375 6.26 -25.34 17.62
N THR A 376 5.90 -24.23 18.26
CA THR A 376 5.22 -24.27 19.57
C THR A 376 3.73 -24.47 19.33
N VAL A 377 3.16 -25.49 19.95
CA VAL A 377 1.77 -25.89 19.70
C VAL A 377 0.88 -25.43 20.85
N ASP A 378 -0.14 -24.65 20.53
CA ASP A 378 -1.26 -24.31 21.42
C ASP A 378 -2.47 -25.16 21.00
N VAL A 379 -2.95 -26.07 21.84
CA VAL A 379 -4.13 -26.91 21.51
C VAL A 379 -5.34 -26.43 22.28
N LYS A 380 -6.30 -25.84 21.57
CA LYS A 380 -7.56 -25.37 22.13
C LYS A 380 -8.58 -26.51 22.18
N SER A 381 -9.08 -26.81 23.37
CA SER A 381 -10.07 -27.88 23.63
C SER A 381 -11.50 -27.38 23.86
N ASP A 382 -11.70 -26.08 24.12
CA ASP A 382 -13.03 -25.49 24.27
C ASP A 382 -13.10 -24.07 23.64
N PHE A 383 -14.11 -23.79 22.82
CA PHE A 383 -14.51 -22.48 22.31
C PHE A 383 -15.84 -22.03 22.94
N ASN A 384 -15.82 -20.84 23.55
CA ASN A 384 -17.01 -20.21 24.12
C ASN A 384 -17.06 -18.72 23.77
N TRP A 385 -18.24 -18.24 23.38
CA TRP A 385 -18.49 -16.83 23.11
C TRP A 385 -19.80 -16.38 23.76
N GLU A 386 -19.85 -15.17 24.29
CA GLU A 386 -21.07 -14.55 24.82
C GLU A 386 -21.13 -13.08 24.40
N GLY A 387 -22.22 -12.68 23.77
CA GLY A 387 -22.39 -11.30 23.33
C GLY A 387 -23.80 -10.96 22.89
N GLU A 388 -24.04 -9.66 22.76
CA GLU A 388 -25.29 -9.10 22.24
C GLU A 388 -25.07 -8.64 20.80
N VAL A 389 -26.00 -8.97 19.90
CA VAL A 389 -26.01 -8.51 18.50
C VAL A 389 -27.34 -7.85 18.19
N SER A 390 -27.28 -6.77 17.43
CA SER A 390 -28.48 -6.12 16.91
C SER A 390 -28.75 -6.61 15.49
N LEU A 391 -29.99 -7.04 15.23
CA LEU A 391 -30.51 -7.38 13.92
C LEU A 391 -31.57 -6.36 13.55
N THR A 392 -31.73 -6.08 12.27
CA THR A 392 -32.76 -5.15 11.79
C THR A 392 -33.74 -5.90 10.91
N GLU A 393 -35.04 -5.67 11.12
CA GLU A 393 -36.05 -6.17 10.20
C GLU A 393 -35.87 -5.52 8.83
N GLY A 394 -35.65 -6.34 7.81
CA GLY A 394 -35.27 -5.90 6.46
C GLY A 394 -35.44 -7.03 5.43
N PRO A 395 -35.04 -6.81 4.17
CA PRO A 395 -35.10 -7.85 3.16
C PRO A 395 -33.99 -8.87 3.39
N ASP A 396 -34.14 -9.99 2.71
CA ASP A 396 -33.17 -11.05 2.74
C ASP A 396 -31.82 -10.57 2.16
N PHE A 397 -30.71 -11.03 2.72
CA PHE A 397 -29.35 -10.75 2.24
C PHE A 397 -28.76 -11.96 1.53
N LYS A 398 -27.77 -11.72 0.68
CA LYS A 398 -27.07 -12.79 -0.05
C LYS A 398 -26.01 -13.45 0.81
N TYR A 399 -25.98 -14.79 0.80
CA TYR A 399 -24.97 -15.58 1.49
C TYR A 399 -24.47 -16.75 0.63
N SER A 400 -23.16 -16.98 0.68
CA SER A 400 -22.50 -18.12 0.03
C SER A 400 -21.90 -19.05 1.09
N PRO A 401 -22.22 -20.35 1.07
CA PRO A 401 -21.74 -21.31 2.05
C PRO A 401 -20.25 -21.66 1.85
N THR A 402 -19.53 -21.96 2.93
CA THR A 402 -18.09 -22.25 2.88
C THR A 402 -17.71 -23.43 1.99
N THR A 403 -18.57 -24.43 1.81
CA THR A 403 -18.29 -25.57 0.92
C THR A 403 -18.60 -25.30 -0.56
N ASN A 404 -19.26 -24.18 -0.87
CA ASN A 404 -19.66 -23.82 -2.23
C ASN A 404 -19.75 -22.29 -2.43
N LEU A 405 -18.59 -21.64 -2.52
CA LEU A 405 -18.48 -20.17 -2.67
C LEU A 405 -19.05 -19.62 -4.00
N THR A 406 -19.42 -20.48 -4.94
CA THR A 406 -19.99 -20.06 -6.24
C THR A 406 -21.52 -19.99 -6.26
N ALA A 407 -22.17 -20.52 -5.22
CA ALA A 407 -23.62 -20.45 -5.05
C ALA A 407 -24.00 -19.30 -4.12
N GLU A 408 -25.16 -18.70 -4.36
CA GLU A 408 -25.65 -17.54 -3.62
C GLU A 408 -27.12 -17.72 -3.26
N TYR A 409 -27.48 -17.51 -2.00
CA TYR A 409 -28.80 -17.77 -1.44
C TYR A 409 -29.36 -16.54 -0.71
N ASP A 410 -30.70 -16.35 -0.75
CA ASP A 410 -31.40 -15.29 -0.04
C ASP A 410 -31.71 -15.72 1.40
N ILE A 411 -31.18 -14.99 2.39
CA ILE A 411 -31.25 -15.31 3.81
C ILE A 411 -31.95 -14.21 4.58
N ASN A 412 -32.89 -14.59 5.45
CA ASN A 412 -33.61 -13.61 6.25
C ASN A 412 -32.71 -12.86 7.23
N ALA A 413 -32.84 -11.53 7.25
CA ALA A 413 -32.03 -10.61 8.08
C ALA A 413 -32.19 -10.81 9.60
N THR A 414 -33.24 -11.53 10.04
CA THR A 414 -33.48 -11.86 11.45
C THR A 414 -33.28 -13.35 11.76
N SER A 415 -32.63 -14.09 10.86
CA SER A 415 -32.35 -15.52 11.07
C SER A 415 -31.21 -15.77 12.06
N ASP A 416 -31.13 -17.01 12.54
CA ASP A 416 -29.99 -17.55 13.30
C ASP A 416 -28.66 -17.48 12.54
N LEU A 417 -28.67 -17.55 11.20
CA LEU A 417 -27.48 -17.31 10.39
C LEU A 417 -27.06 -15.83 10.43
N ALA A 418 -28.00 -14.89 10.31
CA ALA A 418 -27.71 -13.46 10.41
C ALA A 418 -27.10 -13.11 11.78
N ALA A 419 -27.66 -13.68 12.85
CA ALA A 419 -27.14 -13.52 14.21
C ALA A 419 -25.73 -14.11 14.38
N LEU A 420 -25.49 -15.32 13.85
CA LEU A 420 -24.18 -15.97 13.93
C LEU A 420 -23.12 -15.20 13.15
N LEU A 421 -23.46 -14.66 11.97
CA LEU A 421 -22.58 -13.80 11.17
C LEU A 421 -22.20 -12.51 11.92
N LYS A 422 -23.16 -11.84 12.56
CA LYS A 422 -22.85 -10.66 13.40
C LYS A 422 -22.05 -11.01 14.65
N ALA A 423 -22.30 -12.18 15.24
CA ALA A 423 -21.54 -12.66 16.37
C ALA A 423 -20.10 -13.00 15.98
N SER A 424 -19.87 -13.61 14.80
CA SER A 424 -18.55 -13.97 14.29
C SER A 424 -17.72 -12.72 13.98
N GLU A 425 -18.31 -11.71 13.33
CA GLU A 425 -17.68 -10.39 13.10
C GLU A 425 -17.27 -9.74 14.43
N LYS A 426 -18.18 -9.72 15.41
CA LYS A 426 -17.94 -9.08 16.71
C LYS A 426 -17.01 -9.89 17.62
N GLY A 427 -17.01 -11.20 17.49
CA GLY A 427 -16.26 -12.14 18.30
C GLY A 427 -14.88 -12.51 17.73
N GLY A 428 -14.64 -12.22 16.45
CA GLY A 428 -13.40 -12.57 15.76
C GLY A 428 -13.20 -14.08 15.66
N PHE A 429 -14.25 -14.84 15.36
CA PHE A 429 -14.19 -16.30 15.20
C PHE A 429 -14.78 -16.73 13.86
N ASP A 430 -14.33 -17.87 13.32
CA ASP A 430 -14.83 -18.41 12.06
C ASP A 430 -15.98 -19.41 12.27
N PHE A 431 -16.81 -19.61 11.25
CA PHE A 431 -17.77 -20.71 11.22
C PHE A 431 -17.90 -21.27 9.79
N TYR A 432 -18.29 -22.54 9.70
CA TYR A 432 -18.32 -23.29 8.45
C TYR A 432 -19.72 -23.81 8.18
N THR A 433 -20.16 -23.68 6.93
CA THR A 433 -21.51 -24.05 6.48
C THR A 433 -21.50 -24.89 5.22
N ASP A 434 -22.41 -25.85 5.14
CA ASP A 434 -22.62 -26.71 3.98
C ASP A 434 -24.06 -26.62 3.45
N ASP A 435 -24.22 -26.62 2.12
CA ASP A 435 -25.51 -26.46 1.44
C ASP A 435 -26.10 -27.77 0.88
N SER A 436 -25.56 -28.94 1.23
CA SER A 436 -26.05 -30.23 0.70
C SER A 436 -27.53 -30.49 0.95
N ASP A 437 -28.08 -29.96 2.05
CA ASP A 437 -29.50 -30.10 2.42
C ASP A 437 -30.35 -28.87 2.06
N TYR A 438 -29.74 -27.79 1.57
CA TYR A 438 -30.48 -26.61 1.15
C TYR A 438 -31.53 -26.92 0.07
N PRO A 439 -31.27 -27.80 -0.94
CA PRO A 439 -32.28 -28.20 -1.92
C PRO A 439 -33.51 -28.93 -1.34
N GLU A 440 -33.36 -29.66 -0.22
CA GLU A 440 -34.44 -30.45 0.38
C GLU A 440 -35.14 -29.72 1.53
N HIS A 441 -34.39 -28.92 2.29
CA HIS A 441 -34.84 -28.34 3.56
C HIS A 441 -34.80 -26.81 3.59
N GLY A 442 -34.17 -26.14 2.60
CA GLY A 442 -34.05 -24.68 2.54
C GLY A 442 -33.22 -24.09 3.68
N THR A 443 -32.31 -24.88 4.26
CA THR A 443 -31.45 -24.48 5.39
C THR A 443 -30.04 -25.05 5.19
N PHE A 444 -29.04 -24.42 5.81
CA PHE A 444 -27.65 -24.88 5.79
C PHE A 444 -27.35 -25.80 6.97
N TRP A 445 -26.35 -26.66 6.78
CA TRP A 445 -25.68 -27.34 7.89
C TRP A 445 -24.57 -26.47 8.44
N LEU A 446 -24.58 -26.28 9.77
CA LEU A 446 -23.41 -25.77 10.48
C LEU A 446 -22.42 -26.91 10.67
N THR A 447 -21.28 -26.88 9.97
CA THR A 447 -20.27 -27.95 10.00
C THR A 447 -19.22 -27.73 11.08
N GLY A 448 -19.00 -26.48 11.51
CA GLY A 448 -18.11 -26.16 12.62
C GLY A 448 -18.13 -24.68 13.01
N ILE A 449 -17.60 -24.39 14.20
CA ILE A 449 -17.33 -23.03 14.70
C ILE A 449 -15.94 -23.03 15.32
N ASP A 450 -15.12 -22.05 14.95
CA ASP A 450 -13.77 -21.78 15.47
C ASP A 450 -12.89 -23.04 15.58
N GLY A 451 -12.86 -23.84 14.50
CA GLY A 451 -12.06 -25.06 14.42
C GLY A 451 -12.66 -26.31 15.08
N ILE A 452 -13.77 -26.19 15.81
CA ILE A 452 -14.51 -27.33 16.35
C ILE A 452 -15.54 -27.78 15.30
N ASN A 453 -15.25 -28.85 14.56
CA ASN A 453 -16.17 -29.37 13.55
C ASN A 453 -17.00 -30.56 14.07
N ASN A 454 -18.09 -30.89 13.38
CA ASN A 454 -18.95 -32.02 13.74
C ASN A 454 -18.23 -33.38 13.54
N ALA A 455 -18.44 -34.32 14.46
CA ALA A 455 -17.91 -35.67 14.34
C ALA A 455 -18.48 -36.39 13.10
N ALA A 456 -17.63 -37.09 12.34
CA ALA A 456 -18.02 -37.80 11.12
C ALA A 456 -19.09 -38.88 11.34
N ASP A 457 -19.15 -39.46 12.54
CA ASP A 457 -20.16 -40.44 12.95
C ASP A 457 -21.41 -39.81 13.57
N TRP A 458 -21.51 -38.48 13.57
CA TRP A 458 -22.59 -37.69 14.14
C TRP A 458 -22.82 -37.88 15.64
N SER A 459 -21.83 -38.42 16.35
CA SER A 459 -21.92 -38.56 17.81
C SER A 459 -21.80 -37.22 18.54
N TYR A 460 -21.13 -36.22 17.97
CA TYR A 460 -20.99 -34.88 18.51
C TYR A 460 -21.17 -33.85 17.38
N TYR A 461 -22.07 -32.88 17.55
CA TYR A 461 -22.29 -31.83 16.57
C TYR A 461 -22.82 -30.55 17.22
N TRP A 462 -22.73 -29.45 16.49
CA TRP A 462 -23.32 -28.17 16.87
C TRP A 462 -24.84 -28.19 16.74
N SER A 463 -25.52 -28.05 17.88
CA SER A 463 -26.96 -27.98 17.98
C SER A 463 -27.42 -26.55 18.29
N VAL A 464 -28.48 -26.09 17.64
CA VAL A 464 -29.03 -24.75 17.81
C VAL A 464 -30.16 -24.75 18.83
N TYR A 465 -30.15 -23.79 19.76
CA TYR A 465 -31.18 -23.59 20.77
C TYR A 465 -31.66 -22.14 20.76
N ILE A 466 -32.96 -21.93 20.89
CA ILE A 466 -33.55 -20.60 21.11
C ILE A 466 -34.29 -20.62 22.44
N ASN A 467 -33.93 -19.69 23.33
CA ASN A 467 -34.48 -19.57 24.68
C ASN A 467 -34.44 -20.90 25.46
N GLY A 468 -33.37 -21.66 25.26
CA GLY A 468 -33.13 -22.95 25.91
C GLY A 468 -33.84 -24.16 25.28
N ASN A 469 -34.54 -24.00 24.15
CA ASN A 469 -35.20 -25.10 23.43
C ASN A 469 -34.45 -25.41 22.13
N ALA A 470 -34.17 -26.69 21.86
CA ALA A 470 -33.56 -27.13 20.60
C ALA A 470 -34.47 -26.81 19.42
N THR A 471 -33.90 -26.32 18.32
CA THR A 471 -34.64 -25.99 17.09
C THR A 471 -34.69 -27.18 16.14
N GLU A 472 -35.81 -27.36 15.42
CA GLU A 472 -35.98 -28.46 14.46
C GLU A 472 -35.48 -28.14 13.04
N SER A 473 -35.14 -26.87 12.78
CA SER A 473 -34.68 -26.38 11.47
C SER A 473 -33.18 -26.13 11.49
N GLY A 474 -32.51 -26.38 10.35
CA GLY A 474 -31.08 -26.09 10.16
C GLY A 474 -30.77 -24.60 10.21
N LEU A 475 -29.48 -24.27 10.09
CA LEU A 475 -28.99 -22.89 10.12
C LEU A 475 -29.63 -22.07 8.97
N SER A 476 -29.98 -20.81 9.23
CA SER A 476 -30.81 -19.90 8.41
C SER A 476 -32.32 -20.11 8.47
N GLY A 477 -32.79 -21.26 8.98
CA GLY A 477 -34.22 -21.58 9.06
C GLY A 477 -34.94 -21.05 10.30
N ASN A 478 -34.20 -20.49 11.27
CA ASN A 478 -34.77 -20.09 12.55
C ASN A 478 -34.87 -18.56 12.65
N ILE A 479 -36.09 -18.02 12.66
CA ILE A 479 -36.35 -16.58 12.77
C ILE A 479 -36.35 -16.16 14.24
N LEU A 480 -35.59 -15.10 14.55
CA LEU A 480 -35.38 -14.57 15.89
C LEU A 480 -36.25 -13.34 16.15
N ASN A 481 -36.65 -13.17 17.40
CA ASN A 481 -37.39 -12.01 17.89
C ASN A 481 -36.52 -11.20 18.84
N ASP A 482 -36.90 -9.94 19.07
CA ASP A 482 -36.27 -9.09 20.07
C ASP A 482 -36.26 -9.75 21.46
N GLY A 483 -35.08 -9.82 22.05
CA GLY A 483 -34.82 -10.44 23.36
C GLY A 483 -34.63 -11.95 23.34
N ASP A 484 -34.58 -12.61 22.17
CA ASP A 484 -34.27 -14.03 22.09
C ASP A 484 -32.81 -14.31 22.50
N LEU A 485 -32.60 -15.42 23.23
CA LEU A 485 -31.29 -15.99 23.50
C LEU A 485 -31.05 -17.15 22.53
N LEU A 486 -30.24 -16.91 21.50
CA LEU A 486 -29.77 -17.92 20.55
C LEU A 486 -28.49 -18.56 21.08
N GLN A 487 -28.42 -19.90 21.05
CA GLN A 487 -27.27 -20.65 21.55
C GLN A 487 -26.86 -21.73 20.56
N PHE A 488 -25.59 -21.74 20.17
CA PHE A 488 -24.98 -22.86 19.46
C PHE A 488 -24.19 -23.68 20.46
N CYS A 489 -24.51 -24.97 20.60
CA CYS A 489 -23.93 -25.85 21.60
C CYS A 489 -23.32 -27.08 20.95
N TYR A 490 -22.04 -27.35 21.18
CA TYR A 490 -21.38 -28.55 20.66
C TYR A 490 -21.40 -29.69 21.68
N GLY A 491 -21.97 -30.84 21.29
CA GLY A 491 -21.95 -32.05 22.11
C GLY A 491 -22.82 -33.18 21.59
N TYR A 492 -23.00 -34.22 22.41
CA TYR A 492 -23.89 -35.33 22.11
C TYR A 492 -25.36 -34.93 22.26
N SER A 493 -26.08 -34.91 21.13
CA SER A 493 -27.53 -34.74 21.04
C SER A 493 -28.06 -35.68 19.97
N SER A 494 -29.32 -36.11 20.05
CA SER A 494 -29.87 -37.04 19.05
C SER A 494 -31.35 -36.81 18.81
N TRP A 495 -31.68 -36.44 17.56
CA TRP A 495 -33.05 -36.37 17.06
C TRP A 495 -33.73 -37.73 17.03
N THR A 496 -33.01 -38.79 16.66
CA THR A 496 -33.57 -40.14 16.54
C THR A 496 -33.86 -40.78 17.90
N GLU A 497 -33.08 -40.42 18.93
CA GLU A 497 -33.26 -40.90 20.30
C GLU A 497 -34.03 -39.92 21.19
N GLY A 498 -34.32 -38.70 20.71
CA GLY A 498 -35.01 -37.65 21.45
C GLY A 498 -34.20 -37.09 22.63
N ILE A 499 -32.87 -37.05 22.49
CA ILE A 499 -31.92 -36.62 23.53
C ILE A 499 -31.43 -35.20 23.20
N PHE A 500 -31.95 -34.21 23.93
CA PHE A 500 -31.50 -32.81 23.87
C PHE A 500 -31.09 -32.36 25.26
N PRO A 501 -29.78 -32.38 25.57
CA PRO A 501 -29.27 -31.85 26.82
C PRO A 501 -29.60 -30.37 26.98
N SER A 502 -29.66 -29.92 28.23
CA SER A 502 -29.76 -28.47 28.51
C SER A 502 -28.53 -27.76 27.94
N PRO A 503 -28.64 -26.56 27.33
CA PRO A 503 -27.50 -25.77 26.87
C PRO A 503 -26.40 -25.64 27.94
N THR A 504 -26.77 -25.53 29.21
CA THR A 504 -25.84 -25.45 30.34
C THR A 504 -25.01 -26.72 30.61
N SER A 505 -25.18 -27.79 29.83
CA SER A 505 -24.44 -29.06 29.99
C SER A 505 -23.34 -29.28 28.95
N PHE A 506 -23.25 -28.38 27.96
CA PHE A 506 -22.19 -28.37 26.96
C PHE A 506 -20.99 -27.54 27.47
N THR A 507 -19.78 -27.89 27.03
CA THR A 507 -18.54 -27.13 27.36
C THR A 507 -18.21 -26.08 26.31
N ASN A 508 -18.81 -26.21 25.12
CA ASN A 508 -18.60 -25.40 23.94
C ASN A 508 -19.92 -24.72 23.56
N ILE A 509 -20.03 -23.43 23.82
CA ILE A 509 -21.27 -22.67 23.66
C ILE A 509 -21.00 -21.27 23.10
N VAL A 510 -21.72 -20.92 22.04
CA VAL A 510 -21.86 -19.53 21.56
C VAL A 510 -23.22 -19.02 22.01
N ASN A 511 -23.24 -18.05 22.92
CA ASN A 511 -24.44 -17.42 23.46
C ASN A 511 -24.65 -16.03 22.84
N ILE A 512 -25.70 -15.88 22.06
CA ILE A 512 -26.05 -14.64 21.37
C ILE A 512 -27.36 -14.11 21.96
N THR A 513 -27.29 -12.93 22.60
CA THR A 513 -28.49 -12.17 22.96
C THR A 513 -28.88 -11.31 21.75
N VAL A 514 -30.11 -11.46 21.28
CA VAL A 514 -30.58 -10.80 20.05
C VAL A 514 -31.42 -9.58 20.40
N ASP A 515 -31.08 -8.44 19.80
CA ASP A 515 -31.83 -7.19 19.83
C ASP A 515 -32.38 -6.91 18.42
N VAL A 516 -33.68 -7.08 18.20
CA VAL A 516 -34.28 -6.90 16.87
C VAL A 516 -34.91 -5.50 16.77
N LYS A 517 -34.36 -4.64 15.91
CA LYS A 517 -34.89 -3.30 15.64
C LYS A 517 -35.98 -3.37 14.56
N SER A 518 -37.17 -2.86 14.88
CA SER A 518 -38.34 -2.77 13.99
C SER A 518 -38.72 -1.33 13.62
N ASP A 519 -38.16 -0.33 14.30
CA ASP A 519 -38.38 1.09 14.00
C ASP A 519 -37.05 1.86 13.98
N PHE A 520 -36.87 2.73 12.98
CA PHE A 520 -35.75 3.65 12.84
C PHE A 520 -36.23 5.10 12.75
N ASN A 521 -35.72 5.96 13.64
CA ASN A 521 -36.01 7.39 13.64
C ASN A 521 -34.74 8.21 13.85
N TRP A 522 -34.57 9.24 13.03
CA TRP A 522 -33.48 10.19 13.17
C TRP A 522 -34.01 11.63 13.03
N GLU A 523 -33.48 12.55 13.82
CA GLU A 523 -33.79 13.98 13.73
C GLU A 523 -32.50 14.78 13.89
N GLY A 524 -32.23 15.67 12.95
CA GLY A 524 -31.04 16.50 12.97
C GLY A 524 -31.04 17.64 11.96
N GLU A 525 -30.04 18.49 12.11
CA GLU A 525 -29.76 19.63 11.23
C GLU A 525 -28.49 19.33 10.42
N VAL A 526 -28.50 19.62 9.12
CA VAL A 526 -27.36 19.47 8.22
C VAL A 526 -27.14 20.77 7.47
N SER A 527 -25.88 21.15 7.31
CA SER A 527 -25.47 22.29 6.49
C SER A 527 -25.02 21.77 5.11
N LEU A 528 -25.55 22.37 4.07
CA LEU A 528 -25.17 22.15 2.68
C LEU A 528 -24.57 23.44 2.14
N THR A 529 -23.56 23.32 1.28
CA THR A 529 -22.91 24.45 0.63
C THR A 529 -23.31 24.43 -0.85
N GLU A 530 -23.75 25.56 -1.39
CA GLU A 530 -23.91 25.68 -2.85
C GLU A 530 -22.54 25.48 -3.51
N GLY A 531 -22.47 24.62 -4.53
CA GLY A 531 -21.19 24.19 -5.11
C GLY A 531 -21.36 23.36 -6.38
N PRO A 532 -20.26 22.88 -7.00
CA PRO A 532 -20.34 21.96 -8.13
C PRO A 532 -21.04 20.66 -7.74
N ASP A 533 -21.59 19.96 -8.73
CA ASP A 533 -22.12 18.62 -8.53
C ASP A 533 -20.98 17.68 -8.05
N PHE A 534 -21.29 16.75 -7.14
CA PHE A 534 -20.35 15.75 -6.63
C PHE A 534 -20.59 14.39 -7.27
N LYS A 535 -19.55 13.54 -7.30
CA LYS A 535 -19.64 12.17 -7.80
C LYS A 535 -20.26 11.25 -6.76
N TYR A 536 -21.26 10.49 -7.16
CA TYR A 536 -21.91 9.48 -6.32
C TYR A 536 -22.06 8.14 -7.04
N SER A 537 -21.76 7.06 -6.31
CA SER A 537 -21.96 5.68 -6.74
C SER A 537 -23.11 5.02 -5.94
N PRO A 538 -24.14 4.49 -6.61
CA PRO A 538 -25.28 3.86 -5.96
C PRO A 538 -24.92 2.49 -5.36
N THR A 539 -25.59 2.08 -4.29
CA THR A 539 -25.27 0.83 -3.58
C THR A 539 -25.47 -0.44 -4.42
N THR A 540 -26.35 -0.41 -5.42
CA THR A 540 -26.57 -1.54 -6.34
C THR A 540 -25.53 -1.64 -7.46
N ASN A 541 -24.71 -0.60 -7.66
CA ASN A 541 -23.77 -0.51 -8.78
C ASN A 541 -22.58 0.40 -8.44
N LEU A 542 -21.66 -0.14 -7.63
CA LEU A 542 -20.47 0.58 -7.17
C LEU A 542 -19.46 0.94 -8.28
N THR A 543 -19.64 0.41 -9.49
CA THR A 543 -18.75 0.71 -10.64
C THR A 543 -19.23 1.88 -11.49
N ALA A 544 -20.43 2.41 -11.24
CA ALA A 544 -20.96 3.57 -11.94
C ALA A 544 -20.81 4.84 -11.07
N GLU A 545 -20.54 5.97 -11.72
CA GLU A 545 -20.48 7.29 -11.10
C GLU A 545 -21.42 8.27 -11.82
N TYR A 546 -22.13 9.06 -11.02
CA TYR A 546 -23.09 10.04 -11.49
C TYR A 546 -22.84 11.41 -10.84
N ASP A 547 -23.13 12.48 -11.58
CA ASP A 547 -23.10 13.86 -11.05
C ASP A 547 -24.37 14.14 -10.25
N VAL A 548 -24.20 14.56 -9.00
CA VAL A 548 -25.30 14.85 -8.06
C VAL A 548 -25.16 16.25 -7.51
N ASN A 549 -26.26 17.00 -7.50
CA ASN A 549 -26.23 18.37 -7.00
C ASN A 549 -25.95 18.43 -5.48
N ALA A 550 -25.05 19.33 -5.09
CA ALA A 550 -24.59 19.53 -3.71
C ALA A 550 -25.70 19.97 -2.72
N THR A 551 -26.81 20.48 -3.23
CA THR A 551 -27.97 20.90 -2.41
C THR A 551 -29.18 19.97 -2.57
N SER A 552 -28.98 18.76 -3.10
CA SER A 552 -30.07 17.79 -3.29
C SER A 552 -30.49 17.08 -1.99
N ASP A 553 -31.66 16.46 -2.03
CA ASP A 553 -32.14 15.51 -1.01
C ASP A 553 -31.19 14.33 -0.77
N LEU A 554 -30.44 13.89 -1.79
CA LEU A 554 -29.36 12.92 -1.63
C LEU A 554 -28.17 13.49 -0.83
N ALA A 555 -27.74 14.71 -1.13
CA ALA A 555 -26.66 15.37 -0.40
C ALA A 555 -27.01 15.54 1.09
N ALA A 556 -28.26 15.95 1.36
CA ALA A 556 -28.77 16.07 2.72
C ALA A 556 -28.85 14.72 3.44
N LEU A 557 -29.32 13.66 2.77
CA LEU A 557 -29.40 12.33 3.36
C LEU A 557 -28.00 11.76 3.65
N LEU A 558 -27.03 12.00 2.77
CA LEU A 558 -25.64 11.61 2.98
C LEU A 558 -25.02 12.31 4.21
N LYS A 559 -25.24 13.62 4.36
CA LYS A 559 -24.78 14.34 5.57
C LYS A 559 -25.51 13.91 6.83
N ALA A 560 -26.79 13.58 6.71
CA ALA A 560 -27.57 13.05 7.83
C ALA A 560 -27.06 11.66 8.25
N SER A 561 -26.72 10.79 7.29
CA SER A 561 -26.21 9.43 7.55
C SER A 561 -24.85 9.47 8.22
N GLU A 562 -23.93 10.32 7.74
CA GLU A 562 -22.62 10.59 8.37
C GLU A 562 -22.78 11.06 9.83
N LYS A 563 -23.68 12.02 10.06
CA LYS A 563 -23.90 12.61 11.39
C LYS A 563 -24.68 11.69 12.33
N GLY A 564 -25.57 10.88 11.77
CA GLY A 564 -26.47 9.98 12.49
C GLY A 564 -25.89 8.60 12.75
N GLY A 565 -24.85 8.20 12.02
CA GLY A 565 -24.27 6.87 12.09
C GLY A 565 -25.23 5.78 11.63
N PHE A 566 -25.97 6.02 10.54
CA PHE A 566 -26.90 5.06 9.95
C PHE A 566 -26.59 4.86 8.46
N ASP A 567 -26.94 3.70 7.92
CA ASP A 567 -26.73 3.40 6.50
C ASP A 567 -27.98 3.70 5.66
N PHE A 568 -27.81 3.91 4.35
CA PHE A 568 -28.92 3.95 3.40
C PHE A 568 -28.51 3.30 2.07
N TYR A 569 -29.51 2.80 1.35
CA TYR A 569 -29.32 2.02 0.13
C TYR A 569 -30.01 2.70 -1.04
N THR A 570 -29.30 2.81 -2.16
CA THR A 570 -29.74 3.45 -3.39
C THR A 570 -29.65 2.51 -4.59
N ASP A 571 -30.62 2.62 -5.48
CA ASP A 571 -30.73 1.84 -6.72
C ASP A 571 -30.83 2.78 -7.94
N ASP A 572 -30.03 2.51 -8.97
CA ASP A 572 -29.92 3.34 -10.18
C ASP A 572 -30.79 2.88 -11.35
N SER A 573 -31.70 1.93 -11.16
CA SER A 573 -32.62 1.48 -12.24
C SER A 573 -33.52 2.59 -12.77
N ASN A 574 -33.80 3.63 -11.96
CA ASN A 574 -34.57 4.81 -12.38
C ASN A 574 -33.73 5.87 -13.11
N TYR A 575 -32.41 5.82 -12.97
CA TYR A 575 -31.53 6.89 -13.40
C TYR A 575 -31.51 7.05 -14.93
N PRO A 576 -31.50 5.98 -15.76
CA PRO A 576 -31.53 6.13 -17.22
C PRO A 576 -32.78 6.81 -17.79
N GLU A 577 -33.93 6.68 -17.12
CA GLU A 577 -35.20 7.23 -17.59
C GLU A 577 -35.52 8.60 -16.94
N HIS A 578 -35.13 8.78 -15.68
CA HIS A 578 -35.57 9.92 -14.86
C HIS A 578 -34.44 10.78 -14.29
N GLY A 579 -33.17 10.38 -14.44
CA GLY A 579 -32.02 11.10 -13.89
C GLY A 579 -32.01 11.19 -12.36
N THR A 580 -32.62 10.22 -11.69
CA THR A 580 -32.75 10.16 -10.22
C THR A 580 -32.55 8.72 -9.73
N PHE A 581 -32.27 8.54 -8.44
CA PHE A 581 -32.12 7.23 -7.81
C PHE A 581 -33.41 6.81 -7.10
N TRP A 582 -33.63 5.50 -6.97
CA TRP A 582 -34.55 4.95 -5.99
C TRP A 582 -33.86 4.86 -4.63
N LEU A 583 -34.55 5.34 -3.58
CA LEU A 583 -34.16 5.03 -2.21
C LEU A 583 -34.66 3.62 -1.88
N ALA A 584 -33.76 2.64 -1.84
CA ALA A 584 -34.08 1.24 -1.61
C ALA A 584 -34.36 0.93 -0.13
N GLY A 585 -33.69 1.66 0.78
CA GLY A 585 -33.90 1.52 2.21
C GLY A 585 -33.04 2.46 3.05
N ILE A 586 -33.35 2.55 4.34
CA ILE A 586 -32.57 3.28 5.35
C ILE A 586 -32.46 2.40 6.58
N ASP A 587 -31.24 2.23 7.08
CA ASP A 587 -30.88 1.51 8.29
C ASP A 587 -31.55 0.14 8.39
N GLY A 588 -31.45 -0.65 7.32
CA GLY A 588 -32.01 -2.01 7.23
C GLY A 588 -33.51 -2.09 6.92
N ILE A 589 -34.26 -1.00 7.03
CA ILE A 589 -35.68 -0.96 6.64
C ILE A 589 -35.76 -0.71 5.13
N ASN A 590 -36.06 -1.75 4.34
CA ASN A 590 -36.12 -1.63 2.89
C ASN A 590 -37.57 -1.63 2.37
N ASN A 591 -37.72 -1.16 1.13
CA ASN A 591 -39.01 -1.14 0.45
C ASN A 591 -39.56 -2.57 0.29
N ALA A 592 -40.87 -2.73 0.46
CA ALA A 592 -41.55 -4.00 0.20
C ALA A 592 -41.43 -4.38 -1.28
N ALA A 593 -41.22 -5.66 -1.58
CA ALA A 593 -41.06 -6.15 -2.96
C ALA A 593 -42.28 -5.86 -3.87
N ASP A 594 -43.48 -5.73 -3.28
CA ASP A 594 -44.71 -5.37 -3.97
C ASP A 594 -44.99 -3.86 -3.99
N TRP A 595 -44.05 -3.05 -3.49
CA TRP A 595 -44.13 -1.59 -3.33
C TRP A 595 -45.32 -1.10 -2.49
N SER A 596 -45.92 -1.97 -1.67
CA SER A 596 -47.00 -1.58 -0.78
C SER A 596 -46.53 -0.69 0.38
N TYR A 597 -45.26 -0.82 0.78
CA TYR A 597 -44.60 0.01 1.78
C TYR A 597 -43.23 0.43 1.25
N TYR A 598 -42.95 1.72 1.24
CA TYR A 598 -41.67 2.25 0.77
C TYR A 598 -41.33 3.58 1.44
N TRP A 599 -40.07 3.99 1.31
CA TRP A 599 -39.60 5.31 1.75
C TRP A 599 -40.08 6.41 0.79
N SER A 600 -40.93 7.29 1.31
CA SER A 600 -41.40 8.48 0.61
C SER A 600 -40.66 9.73 1.09
N VAL A 601 -40.33 10.63 0.17
CA VAL A 601 -39.62 11.89 0.46
C VAL A 601 -40.60 13.05 0.51
N TYR A 602 -40.54 13.84 1.58
CA TYR A 602 -41.36 15.04 1.78
C TYR A 602 -40.47 16.25 2.01
N ILE A 603 -40.81 17.37 1.38
CA ILE A 603 -40.17 18.68 1.64
C ILE A 603 -41.24 19.64 2.14
N ASN A 604 -40.99 20.23 3.31
CA ASN A 604 -41.91 21.15 3.99
C ASN A 604 -43.33 20.56 4.15
N GLY A 605 -43.40 19.25 4.41
CA GLY A 605 -44.63 18.50 4.60
C GLY A 605 -45.38 18.09 3.32
N ASN A 606 -44.82 18.36 2.13
CA ASN A 606 -45.41 17.94 0.85
C ASN A 606 -44.61 16.80 0.24
N ALA A 607 -45.29 15.75 -0.22
CA ALA A 607 -44.64 14.65 -0.94
C ALA A 607 -44.01 15.15 -2.24
N THR A 608 -42.80 14.70 -2.53
CA THR A 608 -42.06 15.04 -3.75
C THR A 608 -42.38 14.06 -4.88
N GLU A 609 -42.40 14.54 -6.13
CA GLU A 609 -42.68 13.70 -7.31
C GLU A 609 -41.41 13.14 -7.97
N SER A 610 -40.23 13.69 -7.63
CA SER A 610 -38.94 13.26 -8.14
C SER A 610 -38.30 12.21 -7.23
N GLY A 611 -37.54 11.28 -7.83
CA GLY A 611 -36.70 10.34 -7.08
C GLY A 611 -35.56 11.03 -6.34
N LEU A 612 -34.83 10.26 -5.53
CA LEU A 612 -33.70 10.72 -4.73
C LEU A 612 -32.63 11.34 -5.65
N SER A 613 -31.97 12.42 -5.21
CA SER A 613 -31.11 13.36 -5.98
C SER A 613 -31.84 14.36 -6.87
N GLY A 614 -33.13 14.15 -7.17
CA GLY A 614 -33.90 15.03 -8.06
C GLY A 614 -34.57 16.21 -7.37
N ASN A 615 -34.42 16.35 -6.05
CA ASN A 615 -35.07 17.40 -5.28
C ASN A 615 -34.02 18.38 -4.73
N ILE A 616 -34.04 19.63 -5.22
CA ILE A 616 -33.14 20.70 -4.76
C ILE A 616 -33.72 21.38 -3.52
N LEU A 617 -32.89 21.52 -2.49
CA LEU A 617 -33.25 22.08 -1.18
C LEU A 617 -32.77 23.53 -1.08
N ASN A 618 -33.53 24.33 -0.34
CA ASN A 618 -33.20 25.71 0.00
C ASN A 618 -32.93 25.83 1.50
N ASP A 619 -32.28 26.92 1.88
CA ASP A 619 -32.09 27.26 3.29
C ASP A 619 -33.42 27.26 4.05
N GLY A 620 -33.45 26.57 5.19
CA GLY A 620 -34.62 26.40 6.04
C GLY A 620 -35.63 25.35 5.59
N ASP A 621 -35.35 24.56 4.54
CA ASP A 621 -36.23 23.46 4.14
C ASP A 621 -36.24 22.35 5.20
N HIS A 622 -37.43 21.78 5.43
CA HIS A 622 -37.63 20.59 6.26
C HIS A 622 -37.81 19.36 5.38
N LEU A 623 -36.74 18.57 5.23
CA LEU A 623 -36.72 17.34 4.47
C LEU A 623 -37.07 16.16 5.38
N GLN A 624 -37.97 15.27 4.92
CA GLN A 624 -38.40 14.11 5.68
C GLN A 624 -38.43 12.87 4.79
N PHE A 625 -37.72 11.81 5.19
CA PHE A 625 -37.90 10.47 4.61
C PHE A 625 -38.81 9.67 5.53
N CYS A 626 -39.90 9.14 5.00
CA CYS A 626 -40.91 8.44 5.80
C CYS A 626 -41.22 7.07 5.21
N TYR A 627 -41.10 6.02 6.01
CA TYR A 627 -41.45 4.66 5.57
C TYR A 627 -42.88 4.31 5.93
N GLY A 628 -43.68 3.93 4.93
CA GLY A 628 -45.01 3.38 5.16
C GLY A 628 -45.84 3.20 3.89
N TYR A 629 -47.13 2.89 4.09
CA TYR A 629 -48.07 2.75 2.99
C TYR A 629 -48.33 4.11 2.32
N SER A 630 -47.97 4.20 1.04
CA SER A 630 -48.22 5.33 0.16
C SER A 630 -48.47 4.83 -1.25
N SER A 631 -49.15 5.59 -2.09
CA SER A 631 -49.47 5.15 -3.45
C SER A 631 -49.59 6.31 -4.42
N TRP A 632 -48.70 6.34 -5.40
CA TRP A 632 -48.77 7.26 -6.54
C TRP A 632 -49.99 7.01 -7.43
N THR A 633 -50.32 5.73 -7.66
CA THR A 633 -51.44 5.35 -8.53
C THR A 633 -52.81 5.67 -7.91
N GLU A 634 -52.92 5.61 -6.58
CA GLU A 634 -54.14 5.95 -5.86
C GLU A 634 -54.14 7.39 -5.31
N GLY A 635 -53.03 8.12 -5.42
CA GLY A 635 -52.86 9.48 -4.90
C GLY A 635 -52.88 9.55 -3.37
N ILE A 636 -52.39 8.51 -2.70
CA ILE A 636 -52.40 8.38 -1.24
C ILE A 636 -51.01 8.74 -0.69
N PHE A 637 -50.90 9.94 -0.11
CA PHE A 637 -49.70 10.40 0.62
C PHE A 637 -50.12 10.81 2.03
N PRO A 638 -49.93 9.93 3.02
CA PRO A 638 -50.18 10.26 4.42
C PRO A 638 -49.34 11.45 4.89
N SER A 639 -49.79 12.13 5.94
CA SER A 639 -48.98 13.17 6.60
C SER A 639 -47.68 12.55 7.12
N PRO A 640 -46.51 13.20 7.00
CA PRO A 640 -45.24 12.72 7.56
C PRO A 640 -45.35 12.32 9.05
N THR A 641 -46.17 13.06 9.81
CA THR A 641 -46.43 12.79 11.24
C THR A 641 -47.22 11.50 11.53
N SER A 642 -47.63 10.74 10.51
CA SER A 642 -48.40 9.49 10.66
C SER A 642 -47.55 8.23 10.50
N PHE A 643 -46.28 8.37 10.10
CA PHE A 643 -45.33 7.29 9.99
C PHE A 643 -44.62 7.04 11.33
N THR A 644 -44.18 5.81 11.57
CA THR A 644 -43.39 5.44 12.76
C THR A 644 -41.89 5.47 12.50
N ASN A 645 -41.48 5.44 11.23
CA ASN A 645 -40.11 5.42 10.75
C ASN A 645 -39.84 6.67 9.93
N ILE A 646 -39.10 7.61 10.51
CA ILE A 646 -38.89 8.94 9.95
C ILE A 646 -37.45 9.40 10.14
N VAL A 647 -36.82 9.84 9.05
CA VAL A 647 -35.60 10.66 9.08
C VAL A 647 -36.01 12.11 8.83
N ASN A 648 -35.88 12.95 9.85
CA ASN A 648 -36.21 14.37 9.82
C ASN A 648 -34.93 15.21 9.73
N ILE A 649 -34.76 15.92 8.63
CA ILE A 649 -33.60 16.76 8.35
C ILE A 649 -34.07 18.21 8.26
N THR A 650 -33.50 19.08 9.10
CA THR A 650 -33.55 20.53 8.89
C THR A 650 -32.33 20.93 8.08
N VAL A 651 -32.56 21.63 6.97
CA VAL A 651 -31.51 22.00 6.01
C VAL A 651 -31.12 23.45 6.24
N ASP A 652 -29.83 23.68 6.38
CA ASP A 652 -29.18 24.99 6.36
C ASP A 652 -28.37 25.06 5.06
N VAL A 653 -28.65 26.03 4.18
CA VAL A 653 -27.90 26.18 2.92
C VAL A 653 -27.09 27.48 3.00
N GLU A 654 -25.78 27.35 3.15
CA GLU A 654 -24.88 28.50 3.19
C GLU A 654 -24.71 29.07 1.77
N SER A 655 -25.14 30.32 1.57
CA SER A 655 -25.15 31.02 0.26
C SER A 655 -24.31 32.30 0.22
N ASP A 656 -23.70 32.68 1.34
CA ASP A 656 -22.86 33.88 1.43
C ASP A 656 -21.45 33.54 1.94
N PHE A 657 -20.43 33.69 1.08
CA PHE A 657 -19.02 33.57 1.44
C PHE A 657 -18.35 34.95 1.53
N ASN A 658 -17.82 35.26 2.72
CA ASN A 658 -17.06 36.48 2.97
C ASN A 658 -15.79 36.18 3.73
N TRP A 659 -14.67 36.71 3.25
CA TRP A 659 -13.38 36.58 3.90
C TRP A 659 -12.67 37.93 3.99
N GLU A 660 -12.00 38.20 5.11
CA GLU A 660 -11.17 39.38 5.30
C GLU A 660 -9.87 38.98 5.99
N GLY A 661 -8.74 39.30 5.37
CA GLY A 661 -7.43 38.95 5.89
C GLY A 661 -6.29 39.75 5.28
N GLU A 662 -5.11 39.57 5.85
CA GLU A 662 -3.86 40.19 5.40
C GLU A 662 -2.94 39.09 4.86
N VAL A 663 -2.36 39.31 3.68
CA VAL A 663 -1.39 38.40 3.06
C VAL A 663 -0.08 39.13 2.84
N SER A 664 1.04 38.49 3.18
CA SER A 664 2.36 38.97 2.81
C SER A 664 2.77 38.34 1.48
N LEU A 665 3.10 39.17 0.49
CA LEU A 665 3.72 38.77 -0.76
C LEU A 665 5.19 39.22 -0.76
N THR A 666 6.06 38.49 -1.43
CA THR A 666 7.48 38.85 -1.56
C THR A 666 7.77 39.15 -3.03
N GLU A 667 8.46 40.26 -3.30
CA GLU A 667 8.95 40.51 -4.67
C GLU A 667 9.97 39.42 -5.05
N GLY A 668 9.72 38.73 -6.17
CA GLY A 668 10.50 37.57 -6.59
C GLY A 668 10.19 37.14 -8.02
N PRO A 669 10.84 36.06 -8.52
CA PRO A 669 10.59 35.49 -9.84
C PRO A 669 9.16 34.98 -9.95
N ASP A 670 8.66 34.91 -11.18
CA ASP A 670 7.37 34.32 -11.48
C ASP A 670 7.35 32.83 -11.05
N PHE A 671 6.20 32.33 -10.61
CA PHE A 671 5.99 30.94 -10.20
C PHE A 671 5.11 30.18 -11.21
N LYS A 672 5.20 28.85 -11.23
CA LYS A 672 4.37 28.01 -12.11
C LYS A 672 2.99 27.77 -11.51
N TYR A 673 1.94 27.97 -12.30
CA TYR A 673 0.56 27.70 -11.93
C TYR A 673 -0.18 26.87 -12.99
N SER A 674 -1.01 25.94 -12.52
CA SER A 674 -1.92 25.15 -13.36
C SER A 674 -3.38 25.51 -13.01
N PRO A 675 -4.21 25.90 -13.99
CA PRO A 675 -5.61 26.25 -13.76
C PRO A 675 -6.47 25.01 -13.44
N THR A 676 -7.55 25.20 -12.67
CA THR A 676 -8.40 24.07 -12.22
C THR A 676 -9.11 23.34 -13.36
N THR A 677 -9.41 24.02 -14.48
CA THR A 677 -10.05 23.38 -15.65
C THR A 677 -9.07 22.67 -16.57
N ASN A 678 -7.75 22.87 -16.39
CA ASN A 678 -6.72 22.29 -17.25
C ASN A 678 -5.42 22.02 -16.47
N LEU A 679 -5.45 20.97 -15.65
CA LEU A 679 -4.33 20.57 -14.77
C LEU A 679 -3.05 20.14 -15.52
N THR A 680 -3.13 19.93 -16.84
CA THR A 680 -1.99 19.51 -17.67
C THR A 680 -1.17 20.68 -18.25
N ALA A 681 -1.67 21.91 -18.11
CA ALA A 681 -0.98 23.11 -18.56
C ALA A 681 -0.29 23.85 -17.40
N GLU A 682 0.84 24.48 -17.68
CA GLU A 682 1.59 25.31 -16.73
C GLU A 682 1.91 26.67 -17.33
N TYR A 683 1.75 27.71 -16.50
CA TYR A 683 1.93 29.10 -16.88
C TYR A 683 2.78 29.85 -15.85
N ASP A 684 3.58 30.82 -16.30
CA ASP A 684 4.35 31.71 -15.42
C ASP A 684 3.47 32.83 -14.86
N VAL A 685 3.41 32.94 -13.54
CA VAL A 685 2.57 33.91 -12.81
C VAL A 685 3.43 34.77 -11.91
N ASN A 686 3.21 36.09 -11.93
CA ASN A 686 3.97 37.00 -11.10
C ASN A 686 3.71 36.81 -9.60
N ALA A 687 4.77 36.79 -8.79
CA ALA A 687 4.72 36.57 -7.34
C ALA A 687 3.96 37.65 -6.56
N THR A 688 3.73 38.82 -7.16
CA THR A 688 2.95 39.93 -6.58
C THR A 688 1.60 40.14 -7.28
N SER A 689 1.13 39.14 -8.05
CA SER A 689 -0.17 39.23 -8.72
C SER A 689 -1.36 39.02 -7.76
N ASP A 690 -2.54 39.43 -8.22
CA ASP A 690 -3.83 39.09 -7.62
C ASP A 690 -4.07 37.58 -7.47
N LEU A 691 -3.54 36.75 -8.38
CA LEU A 691 -3.56 35.29 -8.22
C LEU A 691 -2.67 34.83 -7.06
N ALA A 692 -1.46 35.38 -6.92
CA ALA A 692 -0.57 35.06 -5.80
C ALA A 692 -1.20 35.43 -4.45
N ALA A 693 -1.84 36.60 -4.39
CA ALA A 693 -2.58 37.04 -3.22
C ALA A 693 -3.77 36.14 -2.89
N LEU A 694 -4.56 35.74 -3.91
CA LEU A 694 -5.71 34.86 -3.71
C LEU A 694 -5.28 33.47 -3.25
N LEU A 695 -4.19 32.92 -3.79
CA LEU A 695 -3.61 31.64 -3.37
C LEU A 695 -3.21 31.67 -1.89
N LYS A 696 -2.52 32.74 -1.45
CA LYS A 696 -2.18 32.92 -0.04
C LYS A 696 -3.40 33.16 0.84
N ALA A 697 -4.40 33.88 0.34
CA ALA A 697 -5.65 34.07 1.05
C ALA A 697 -6.41 32.75 1.25
N SER A 698 -6.46 31.87 0.23
CA SER A 698 -7.08 30.55 0.35
C SER A 698 -6.39 29.65 1.35
N GLU A 699 -5.04 29.69 1.43
CA GLU A 699 -4.28 28.94 2.43
C GLU A 699 -4.61 29.42 3.86
N ILE A 700 -4.64 30.73 4.09
CA ILE A 700 -4.91 31.31 5.42
C ILE A 700 -6.40 31.18 5.80
N GLY A 701 -7.27 31.40 4.83
CA GLY A 701 -8.71 31.42 5.00
C GLY A 701 -9.38 30.06 4.96
N VAL A 702 -8.66 29.03 4.50
CA VAL A 702 -9.16 27.67 4.31
C VAL A 702 -10.41 27.67 3.43
N PHE A 703 -10.28 28.16 2.20
CA PHE A 703 -11.34 28.17 1.19
C PHE A 703 -10.80 27.83 -0.19
N ASP A 704 -11.63 27.23 -1.03
CA ASP A 704 -11.24 26.84 -2.39
C ASP A 704 -11.52 27.95 -3.41
N PHE A 705 -10.81 27.93 -4.55
CA PHE A 705 -11.15 28.76 -5.70
C PHE A 705 -10.86 28.03 -7.02
N TYR A 706 -11.62 28.38 -8.05
CA TYR A 706 -11.58 27.73 -9.36
C TYR A 706 -11.13 28.72 -10.43
N THR A 707 -10.18 28.30 -11.26
CA THR A 707 -9.60 29.07 -12.36
C THR A 707 -9.73 28.35 -13.69
N ASP A 708 -10.01 29.12 -14.74
CA ASP A 708 -10.16 28.65 -16.11
C ASP A 708 -9.18 29.39 -17.04
N ASP A 709 -8.50 28.68 -17.94
CA ASP A 709 -7.50 29.22 -18.86
C ASP A 709 -8.00 29.52 -20.27
N SER A 710 -9.32 29.49 -20.52
CA SER A 710 -9.91 29.81 -21.83
C SER A 710 -9.55 31.21 -22.32
N ASP A 711 -9.38 32.18 -21.41
CA ASP A 711 -8.96 33.56 -21.73
C ASP A 711 -7.44 33.74 -21.81
N TYR A 712 -6.65 32.77 -21.34
CA TYR A 712 -5.19 32.88 -21.28
C TYR A 712 -4.54 33.03 -22.67
N PRO A 713 -4.96 32.30 -23.73
CA PRO A 713 -4.39 32.46 -25.08
C PRO A 713 -4.60 33.85 -25.70
N GLU A 714 -5.68 34.55 -25.33
CA GLU A 714 -6.01 35.87 -25.89
C GLU A 714 -5.51 37.03 -25.02
N HIS A 715 -5.58 36.87 -23.70
CA HIS A 715 -5.35 37.95 -22.74
C HIS A 715 -4.15 37.75 -21.82
N GLY A 716 -3.57 36.54 -21.76
CA GLY A 716 -2.45 36.22 -20.87
C GLY A 716 -2.84 36.19 -19.39
N THR A 717 -4.12 36.01 -19.08
CA THR A 717 -4.69 36.01 -17.73
C THR A 717 -5.70 34.87 -17.59
N PHE A 718 -5.93 34.42 -16.36
CA PHE A 718 -6.95 33.43 -16.05
C PHE A 718 -8.32 34.07 -15.80
N TRP A 719 -9.35 33.26 -16.02
CA TRP A 719 -10.71 33.56 -15.59
C TRP A 719 -10.96 32.97 -14.20
N LEU A 720 -11.51 33.76 -13.28
CA LEU A 720 -11.91 33.27 -11.96
C LEU A 720 -13.32 32.67 -12.07
N ALA A 721 -13.42 31.35 -12.06
CA ALA A 721 -14.66 30.60 -12.26
C ALA A 721 -15.55 30.56 -11.01
N GLY A 722 -14.95 30.53 -9.82
CA GLY A 722 -15.66 30.52 -8.55
C GLY A 722 -14.73 30.63 -7.34
N ILE A 723 -15.30 30.95 -6.19
CA ILE A 723 -14.64 30.92 -4.88
C ILE A 723 -15.60 30.26 -3.90
N ASP A 724 -15.12 29.27 -3.15
CA ASP A 724 -15.80 28.55 -2.07
C ASP A 724 -17.23 28.13 -2.43
N GLY A 725 -17.34 27.39 -3.54
CA GLY A 725 -18.62 26.90 -4.06
C GLY A 725 -19.49 27.91 -4.82
N ILE A 726 -19.24 29.22 -4.66
CA ILE A 726 -19.97 30.27 -5.39
C ILE A 726 -19.40 30.42 -6.80
N ASN A 727 -20.10 29.87 -7.79
CA ASN A 727 -19.71 29.89 -9.20
C ASN A 727 -20.34 31.05 -9.99
N ASN A 728 -19.68 31.46 -11.07
CA ASN A 728 -20.23 32.42 -12.02
C ASN A 728 -21.51 31.88 -12.69
N ALA A 729 -22.53 32.71 -12.83
CA ALA A 729 -23.77 32.33 -13.47
C ALA A 729 -23.55 32.07 -14.97
N ALA A 730 -24.11 30.96 -15.48
CA ALA A 730 -23.97 30.54 -16.88
C ALA A 730 -24.49 31.58 -17.90
N ASP A 731 -25.43 32.43 -17.48
CA ASP A 731 -26.00 33.52 -18.30
C ASP A 731 -25.25 34.85 -18.15
N TRP A 732 -24.13 34.86 -17.42
CA TRP A 732 -23.25 36.01 -17.20
C TRP A 732 -23.90 37.16 -16.43
N SER A 733 -25.02 36.91 -15.76
CA SER A 733 -25.70 37.94 -14.97
C SER A 733 -25.01 38.20 -13.62
N TYR A 734 -24.29 37.21 -13.08
CA TYR A 734 -23.56 37.31 -11.81
C TYR A 734 -22.19 36.64 -11.95
N TYR A 735 -21.12 37.37 -11.63
CA TYR A 735 -19.77 36.81 -11.68
C TYR A 735 -18.82 37.49 -10.69
N TRP A 736 -17.72 36.81 -10.37
CA TRP A 736 -16.62 37.33 -9.56
C TRP A 736 -15.86 38.42 -10.31
N SER A 737 -15.82 39.61 -9.74
CA SER A 737 -15.12 40.78 -10.28
C SER A 737 -13.99 41.18 -9.34
N VAL A 738 -12.84 41.55 -9.91
CA VAL A 738 -11.64 41.94 -9.15
C VAL A 738 -11.58 43.46 -9.02
N TYR A 739 -11.30 43.95 -7.81
CA TYR A 739 -11.11 45.36 -7.52
C TYR A 739 -9.80 45.56 -6.76
N ILE A 740 -9.06 46.63 -7.10
CA ILE A 740 -7.88 47.07 -6.34
C ILE A 740 -8.13 48.49 -5.85
N ASN A 741 -8.03 48.69 -4.55
CA ASN A 741 -8.28 49.96 -3.86
C ASN A 741 -9.65 50.57 -4.24
N GLY A 742 -10.66 49.70 -4.38
CA GLY A 742 -12.03 50.09 -4.74
C GLY A 742 -12.29 50.35 -6.22
N ASN A 743 -11.32 50.14 -7.12
CA ASN A 743 -11.49 50.30 -8.57
C ASN A 743 -11.49 48.93 -9.25
N ALA A 744 -12.48 48.69 -10.13
CA ALA A 744 -12.53 47.46 -10.94
C ALA A 744 -11.30 47.37 -11.85
N THR A 745 -10.71 46.18 -11.96
CA THR A 745 -9.54 45.93 -12.80
C THR A 745 -9.96 45.55 -14.23
N GLU A 746 -9.20 45.95 -15.25
CA GLU A 746 -9.49 45.61 -16.66
C GLU A 746 -8.86 44.28 -17.10
N SER A 747 -7.96 43.71 -16.30
CA SER A 747 -7.27 42.44 -16.56
C SER A 747 -7.88 41.31 -15.73
N GLY A 748 -7.89 40.10 -16.30
CA GLY A 748 -8.27 38.88 -15.58
C GLY A 748 -7.29 38.53 -14.45
N LEU A 749 -7.61 37.44 -13.74
CA LEU A 749 -6.80 36.92 -12.63
C LEU A 749 -5.38 36.58 -13.11
N SER A 750 -4.36 36.85 -12.30
CA SER A 750 -2.91 36.87 -12.61
C SER A 750 -2.39 38.11 -13.35
N GLY A 751 -3.27 38.91 -13.97
CA GLY A 751 -2.89 40.07 -14.76
C GLY A 751 -2.72 41.36 -13.95
N ASN A 752 -3.03 41.35 -12.65
CA ASN A 752 -3.03 42.55 -11.82
C ASN A 752 -1.89 42.50 -10.80
N ILE A 753 -0.90 43.39 -10.95
CA ILE A 753 0.25 43.50 -10.04
C ILE A 753 -0.11 44.38 -8.85
N LEU A 754 0.16 43.87 -7.65
CA LEU A 754 -0.15 44.48 -6.36
C LEU A 754 1.06 45.18 -5.77
N ASN A 755 0.82 46.26 -5.05
CA ASN A 755 1.82 47.00 -4.29
C ASN A 755 1.56 46.86 -2.79
N ASP A 756 2.57 47.16 -1.99
CA ASP A 756 2.43 47.23 -0.54
C ASP A 756 1.30 48.20 -0.13
N GLY A 757 0.40 47.71 0.71
CA GLY A 757 -0.78 48.42 1.19
C GLY A 757 -1.98 48.42 0.25
N ASP A 758 -1.94 47.71 -0.88
CA ASP A 758 -3.11 47.55 -1.75
C ASP A 758 -4.22 46.74 -1.05
N LEU A 759 -5.46 47.18 -1.23
CA LEU A 759 -6.67 46.42 -0.86
C LEU A 759 -7.19 45.72 -2.11
N LEU A 760 -6.94 44.43 -2.23
CA LEU A 760 -7.49 43.57 -3.27
C LEU A 760 -8.85 43.02 -2.82
N GLN A 761 -9.85 43.08 -3.69
CA GLN A 761 -11.20 42.64 -3.38
C GLN A 761 -11.75 41.79 -4.52
N PHE A 762 -12.16 40.56 -4.23
CA PHE A 762 -12.96 39.74 -5.14
C PHE A 762 -14.41 39.89 -4.73
N CYS A 763 -15.28 40.33 -5.64
CA CYS A 763 -16.68 40.60 -5.33
C CYS A 763 -17.60 39.85 -6.29
N TYR A 764 -18.54 39.07 -5.76
CA TYR A 764 -19.53 38.35 -6.57
C TYR A 764 -20.83 39.16 -6.71
N GLY A 765 -21.23 39.43 -7.96
CA GLY A 765 -22.54 40.04 -8.22
C GLY A 765 -22.73 40.52 -9.65
N TYR A 766 -23.81 41.27 -9.88
CA TYR A 766 -24.10 41.88 -11.17
C TYR A 766 -23.11 43.02 -11.45
N SER A 767 -22.23 42.81 -12.42
CA SER A 767 -21.45 43.86 -13.06
C SER A 767 -21.45 43.65 -14.58
N SER A 768 -21.11 44.67 -15.36
CA SER A 768 -21.12 44.56 -16.82
C SER A 768 -20.09 45.47 -17.47
N TRP A 769 -19.12 44.86 -18.14
CA TRP A 769 -18.17 45.55 -19.00
C TRP A 769 -18.82 46.19 -20.22
N THR A 770 -19.81 45.53 -20.82
CA THR A 770 -20.49 45.98 -22.04
C THR A 770 -21.42 47.16 -21.77
N GLU A 771 -22.02 47.23 -20.58
CA GLU A 771 -22.88 48.34 -20.15
C GLU A 771 -22.14 49.40 -19.31
N GLY A 772 -20.87 49.16 -18.94
CA GLY A 772 -20.06 50.05 -18.12
C GLY A 772 -20.54 50.17 -16.67
N ILE A 773 -21.12 49.09 -16.13
CA ILE A 773 -21.70 49.02 -14.79
C ILE A 773 -20.71 48.31 -13.86
N PHE A 774 -20.04 49.08 -13.00
CA PHE A 774 -19.16 48.58 -11.94
C PHE A 774 -19.66 49.10 -10.59
N PRO A 775 -20.42 48.29 -9.84
CA PRO A 775 -20.84 48.66 -8.50
C PRO A 775 -19.64 48.87 -7.56
N SER A 776 -19.84 49.63 -6.49
CA SER A 776 -18.83 49.75 -5.43
C SER A 776 -18.67 48.38 -4.73
N PRO A 777 -17.46 47.95 -4.34
CA PRO A 777 -17.25 46.71 -3.58
C PRO A 777 -18.19 46.56 -2.39
N THR A 778 -18.50 47.65 -1.70
CA THR A 778 -19.45 47.70 -0.56
C THR A 778 -20.92 47.38 -0.90
N SER A 779 -21.25 47.10 -2.17
CA SER A 779 -22.63 46.78 -2.60
C SER A 779 -22.84 45.30 -2.92
N PHE A 780 -21.79 44.49 -2.86
CA PHE A 780 -21.85 43.04 -3.00
C PHE A 780 -22.07 42.37 -1.63
N THR A 781 -22.72 41.21 -1.63
CA THR A 781 -22.95 40.40 -0.43
C THR A 781 -21.83 39.41 -0.16
N ASN A 782 -21.09 39.03 -1.21
CA ASN A 782 -19.98 38.07 -1.18
C ASN A 782 -18.70 38.75 -1.62
N ILE A 783 -17.79 38.91 -0.66
CA ILE A 783 -16.55 39.67 -0.82
C ILE A 783 -15.39 38.95 -0.12
N VAL A 784 -14.31 38.73 -0.86
CA VAL A 784 -13.00 38.37 -0.31
C VAL A 784 -12.14 39.63 -0.30
N ASN A 785 -11.84 40.16 0.89
CA ASN A 785 -11.02 41.34 1.10
C ASN A 785 -9.61 40.93 1.55
N ILE A 786 -8.62 41.23 0.73
CA ILE A 786 -7.21 40.92 0.98
C ILE A 786 -6.46 42.23 1.13
N THR A 787 -5.93 42.49 2.33
CA THR A 787 -4.92 43.54 2.54
C THR A 787 -3.57 42.97 2.18
N VAL A 788 -2.85 43.62 1.27
CA VAL A 788 -1.58 43.11 0.73
C VAL A 788 -0.42 43.83 1.41
N ASP A 789 0.48 43.07 2.04
CA ASP A 789 1.78 43.51 2.52
C ASP A 789 2.85 42.99 1.55
N VAL A 790 3.45 43.87 0.73
CA VAL A 790 4.52 43.43 -0.20
C VAL A 790 5.87 43.71 0.46
N LYS A 791 6.55 42.65 0.89
CA LYS A 791 7.87 42.75 1.51
C LYS A 791 8.95 42.87 0.44
N SER A 792 9.62 44.02 0.43
CA SER A 792 10.74 44.32 -0.47
C SER A 792 12.12 44.10 0.15
N ASP A 793 12.23 43.99 1.48
CA ASP A 793 13.51 43.89 2.19
C ASP A 793 13.53 42.86 3.35
N PHE A 794 14.49 41.94 3.35
CA PHE A 794 14.88 41.01 4.40
C PHE A 794 16.25 41.39 4.99
N ASN A 795 16.32 41.52 6.33
CA ASN A 795 17.55 41.81 7.05
C ASN A 795 17.67 40.95 8.31
N TRP A 796 18.85 40.37 8.53
CA TRP A 796 19.16 39.59 9.74
C TRP A 796 20.52 39.98 10.29
N GLU A 797 20.66 40.02 11.62
CA GLU A 797 21.96 40.23 12.29
C GLU A 797 22.07 39.29 13.49
N GLY A 798 23.15 38.52 13.54
CA GLY A 798 23.37 37.58 14.64
C GLY A 798 24.77 37.01 14.71
N GLU A 799 25.05 36.38 15.83
CA GLU A 799 26.32 35.71 16.13
C GLU A 799 26.11 34.20 16.08
N VAL A 800 27.00 33.47 15.40
CA VAL A 800 26.98 32.01 15.31
C VAL A 800 28.33 31.44 15.75
N SER A 801 28.30 30.29 16.41
CA SER A 801 29.51 29.54 16.77
C SER A 801 29.66 28.37 15.82
N LEU A 802 30.83 28.27 15.19
CA LEU A 802 31.29 27.13 14.42
C LEU A 802 32.38 26.40 15.23
N THR A 803 32.50 25.11 15.04
CA THR A 803 33.55 24.30 15.65
C THR A 803 34.48 23.82 14.55
N GLU A 804 35.79 24.02 14.71
CA GLU A 804 36.76 23.47 13.77
C GLU A 804 36.70 21.93 13.83
N GLY A 805 36.44 21.26 12.71
CA GLY A 805 36.07 19.85 12.69
C GLY A 805 36.03 19.26 11.28
N PRO A 806 35.61 17.99 11.14
CA PRO A 806 35.50 17.34 9.84
C PRO A 806 34.45 18.03 8.96
N ASP A 807 34.64 17.97 7.65
CA ASP A 807 33.66 18.41 6.66
C ASP A 807 32.33 17.67 6.86
N PHE A 808 31.20 18.31 6.53
CA PHE A 808 29.85 17.74 6.63
C PHE A 808 29.23 17.55 5.24
N LYS A 809 28.27 16.62 5.14
CA LYS A 809 27.51 16.41 3.90
C LYS A 809 26.38 17.43 3.79
N TYR A 810 26.22 18.03 2.61
CA TYR A 810 25.14 18.95 2.30
C TYR A 810 24.50 18.62 0.95
N SER A 811 23.17 18.68 0.89
CA SER A 811 22.39 18.54 -0.34
C SER A 811 21.78 19.90 -0.73
N PRO A 812 21.98 20.36 -1.98
CA PRO A 812 21.46 21.64 -2.46
C PRO A 812 19.94 21.59 -2.71
N THR A 813 19.26 22.73 -2.59
CA THR A 813 17.78 22.77 -2.74
C THR A 813 17.28 22.41 -4.14
N THR A 814 18.08 22.61 -5.18
CA THR A 814 17.73 22.25 -6.57
C THR A 814 17.96 20.78 -6.90
N ASN A 815 18.70 20.07 -6.05
CA ASN A 815 19.11 18.69 -6.29
C ASN A 815 19.31 17.93 -4.98
N LEU A 816 18.19 17.61 -4.31
CA LEU A 816 18.19 16.93 -3.01
C LEU A 816 18.82 15.52 -3.05
N THR A 817 19.01 14.94 -4.24
CA THR A 817 19.59 13.61 -4.44
C THR A 817 21.12 13.59 -4.45
N ALA A 818 21.78 14.76 -4.55
CA ALA A 818 23.23 14.86 -4.57
C ALA A 818 23.79 15.33 -3.22
N GLU A 819 24.82 14.65 -2.72
CA GLU A 819 25.53 15.04 -1.49
C GLU A 819 26.97 15.51 -1.78
N TYR A 820 27.38 16.59 -1.13
CA TYR A 820 28.71 17.19 -1.27
C TYR A 820 29.39 17.40 0.09
N ASP A 821 30.73 17.25 0.14
CA ASP A 821 31.54 17.56 1.32
C ASP A 821 31.75 19.07 1.45
N VAL A 822 31.31 19.63 2.59
CA VAL A 822 31.36 21.06 2.90
C VAL A 822 32.17 21.29 4.16
N ASN A 823 33.08 22.26 4.12
CA ASN A 823 33.89 22.57 5.28
C ASN A 823 33.07 23.12 6.46
N ALA A 824 33.33 22.62 7.66
CA ALA A 824 32.63 22.99 8.89
C ALA A 824 32.79 24.47 9.30
N THR A 825 33.79 25.16 8.74
CA THR A 825 34.06 26.59 8.95
C THR A 825 33.77 27.45 7.71
N SER A 826 33.02 26.92 6.74
CA SER A 826 32.63 27.66 5.54
C SER A 826 31.52 28.68 5.78
N ASP A 827 31.37 29.60 4.84
CA ASP A 827 30.23 30.52 4.73
C ASP A 827 28.87 29.80 4.64
N LEU A 828 28.80 28.62 4.03
CA LEU A 828 27.60 27.78 4.05
C LEU A 828 27.29 27.25 5.46
N ALA A 829 28.29 26.78 6.20
CA ALA A 829 28.11 26.33 7.58
C ALA A 829 27.59 27.45 8.48
N ALA A 830 28.13 28.66 8.31
CA ALA A 830 27.68 29.85 9.02
C ALA A 830 26.24 30.24 8.65
N LEU A 831 25.89 30.21 7.35
CA LEU A 831 24.54 30.53 6.88
C LEU A 831 23.50 29.54 7.39
N LEU A 832 23.83 28.23 7.40
CA LEU A 832 22.96 27.18 7.96
C LEU A 832 22.69 27.41 9.46
N LYS A 833 23.72 27.76 10.25
CA LYS A 833 23.53 28.08 11.67
C LYS A 833 22.76 29.38 11.89
N ALA A 834 22.93 30.36 10.99
CA ALA A 834 22.19 31.60 11.03
C ALA A 834 20.71 31.39 10.68
N SER A 835 20.40 30.55 9.68
CA SER A 835 19.03 30.22 9.28
C SER A 835 18.28 29.50 10.39
N GLU A 836 18.89 28.49 11.01
CA GLU A 836 18.37 27.79 12.19
C GLU A 836 18.06 28.77 13.35
N LYS A 837 18.98 29.70 13.61
CA LYS A 837 18.85 30.67 14.71
C LYS A 837 17.89 31.81 14.39
N GLY A 838 17.82 32.20 13.12
CA GLY A 838 17.04 33.33 12.61
C GLY A 838 15.62 32.97 12.21
N GLY A 839 15.33 31.69 11.99
CA GLY A 839 14.03 31.22 11.51
C GLY A 839 13.72 31.72 10.09
N PHE A 840 14.71 31.71 9.20
CA PHE A 840 14.56 32.07 7.79
C PHE A 840 15.10 30.96 6.90
N ASP A 841 14.58 30.86 5.68
CA ASP A 841 15.00 29.86 4.71
C ASP A 841 16.03 30.40 3.72
N PHE A 842 16.80 29.51 3.09
CA PHE A 842 17.68 29.87 1.98
C PHE A 842 17.74 28.74 0.95
N TYR A 843 18.01 29.11 -0.30
CA TYR A 843 17.98 28.21 -1.45
C TYR A 843 19.37 28.16 -2.10
N THR A 844 19.81 26.96 -2.43
CA THR A 844 21.11 26.67 -3.03
C THR A 844 20.97 25.86 -4.31
N ASP A 845 21.82 26.18 -5.29
CA ASP A 845 21.89 25.56 -6.59
C ASP A 845 23.30 25.01 -6.85
N ASP A 846 23.39 23.79 -7.38
CA ASP A 846 24.63 23.05 -7.62
C ASP A 846 25.13 23.04 -9.06
N SER A 847 24.50 23.81 -9.96
CA SER A 847 24.90 23.90 -11.38
C SER A 847 26.36 24.33 -11.58
N ASP A 848 26.90 25.17 -10.70
CA ASP A 848 28.30 25.62 -10.72
C ASP A 848 29.26 24.69 -9.95
N TYR A 849 28.75 23.75 -9.17
CA TYR A 849 29.57 22.87 -8.34
C TYR A 849 30.55 22.00 -9.16
N PRO A 850 30.16 21.41 -10.33
CA PRO A 850 31.09 20.64 -11.16
C PRO A 850 32.30 21.43 -11.69
N GLU A 851 32.15 22.74 -11.91
CA GLU A 851 33.21 23.59 -12.47
C GLU A 851 34.01 24.32 -11.39
N HIS A 852 33.37 24.72 -10.29
CA HIS A 852 33.94 25.62 -9.29
C HIS A 852 34.06 25.02 -7.89
N GLY A 853 33.42 23.88 -7.62
CA GLY A 853 33.43 23.22 -6.30
C GLY A 853 32.69 24.02 -5.23
N THR A 854 31.76 24.88 -5.62
CA THR A 854 30.98 25.76 -4.74
C THR A 854 29.53 25.79 -5.18
N PHE A 855 28.61 26.07 -4.26
CA PHE A 855 27.19 26.29 -4.57
C PHE A 855 26.91 27.73 -4.98
N TRP A 856 25.85 27.88 -5.76
CA TRP A 856 25.21 29.16 -6.00
C TRP A 856 24.14 29.41 -4.93
N LEU A 857 24.12 30.61 -4.34
CA LEU A 857 23.06 31.02 -3.43
C LEU A 857 21.90 31.57 -4.26
N ALA A 858 20.84 30.79 -4.44
CA ALA A 858 19.70 31.12 -5.29
C ALA A 858 18.76 32.16 -4.65
N GLY A 859 18.63 32.14 -3.32
CA GLY A 859 17.81 33.10 -2.59
C GLY A 859 17.89 32.94 -1.07
N ILE A 860 17.39 33.94 -0.35
CA ILE A 860 17.20 33.93 1.11
C ILE A 860 15.82 34.53 1.41
N ASP A 861 15.02 33.84 2.22
CA ASP A 861 13.71 34.26 2.73
C ASP A 861 12.78 34.80 1.63
N GLY A 862 12.68 34.07 0.52
CA GLY A 862 11.84 34.42 -0.63
C GLY A 862 12.43 35.49 -1.58
N ILE A 863 13.55 36.12 -1.23
CA ILE A 863 14.26 37.04 -2.13
C ILE A 863 15.22 36.23 -3.00
N ASN A 864 14.83 35.99 -4.25
CA ASN A 864 15.62 35.22 -5.21
C ASN A 864 16.43 36.11 -6.15
N ASN A 865 17.47 35.55 -6.75
CA ASN A 865 18.26 36.22 -7.77
C ASN A 865 17.41 36.52 -9.02
N ALA A 866 17.62 37.69 -9.62
CA ALA A 866 16.95 38.08 -10.85
C ALA A 866 17.42 37.19 -12.02
N ALA A 867 16.47 36.75 -12.87
CA ALA A 867 16.76 35.87 -14.00
C ALA A 867 17.73 36.49 -15.03
N ASP A 868 17.77 37.82 -15.11
CA ASP A 868 18.68 38.57 -15.98
C ASP A 868 20.04 38.91 -15.31
N TRP A 869 20.25 38.42 -14.09
CA TRP A 869 21.45 38.59 -13.28
C TRP A 869 21.76 40.05 -12.90
N SER A 870 20.79 40.95 -13.04
CA SER A 870 20.97 42.35 -12.66
C SER A 870 20.99 42.55 -11.13
N TYR A 871 20.34 41.67 -10.37
CA TYR A 871 20.29 41.67 -8.91
C TYR A 871 20.50 40.26 -8.38
N TYR A 872 21.48 40.09 -7.49
CA TYR A 872 21.77 38.79 -6.88
C TYR A 872 22.37 38.93 -5.48
N TRP A 873 22.33 37.83 -4.72
CA TRP A 873 23.00 37.70 -3.44
C TRP A 873 24.51 37.59 -3.61
N SER A 874 25.24 38.52 -3.02
CA SER A 874 26.70 38.59 -3.03
C SER A 874 27.26 38.42 -1.63
N VAL A 875 28.34 37.65 -1.51
CA VAL A 875 28.95 37.29 -0.23
C VAL A 875 30.14 38.22 0.05
N TYR A 876 30.23 38.74 1.27
CA TYR A 876 31.34 39.57 1.74
C TYR A 876 31.89 39.03 3.05
N ILE A 877 33.21 39.04 3.18
CA ILE A 877 33.91 38.74 4.43
C ILE A 877 34.70 39.97 4.85
N ASN A 878 34.42 40.46 6.07
CA ASN A 878 35.03 41.65 6.64
C ASN A 878 34.95 42.88 5.70
N GLY A 879 33.82 43.00 5.00
CA GLY A 879 33.53 44.10 4.06
C GLY A 879 34.13 43.96 2.66
N ASN A 880 34.78 42.83 2.33
CA ASN A 880 35.32 42.57 1.00
C ASN A 880 34.52 41.48 0.30
N ALA A 881 34.16 41.68 -0.97
CA ALA A 881 33.45 40.68 -1.77
C ALA A 881 34.34 39.43 -1.95
N THR A 882 33.73 38.26 -1.88
CA THR A 882 34.43 36.97 -2.06
C THR A 882 34.45 36.56 -3.53
N GLU A 883 35.55 35.95 -3.99
CA GLU A 883 35.70 35.45 -5.37
C GLU A 883 35.11 34.05 -5.59
N SER A 884 34.76 33.35 -4.49
CA SER A 884 34.18 32.01 -4.51
C SER A 884 32.70 32.04 -4.16
N GLY A 885 31.92 31.11 -4.73
CA GLY A 885 30.53 30.86 -4.37
C GLY A 885 30.36 30.31 -2.94
N LEU A 886 29.11 30.06 -2.57
CA LEU A 886 28.73 29.54 -1.25
C LEU A 886 29.38 28.16 -1.03
N SER A 887 29.83 27.88 0.20
CA SER A 887 30.71 26.77 0.63
C SER A 887 32.21 26.95 0.33
N GLY A 888 32.57 27.81 -0.62
CA GLY A 888 33.96 28.01 -1.04
C GLY A 888 34.78 28.95 -0.15
N ASN A 889 34.15 29.60 0.83
CA ASN A 889 34.79 30.64 1.63
C ASN A 889 35.01 30.16 3.07
N ILE A 890 36.28 29.94 3.45
CA ILE A 890 36.66 29.52 4.80
C ILE A 890 36.76 30.74 5.72
N LEU A 891 36.07 30.66 6.86
CA LEU A 891 35.98 31.73 7.84
C LEU A 891 37.01 31.55 8.96
N ASN A 892 37.35 32.65 9.62
CA ASN A 892 38.20 32.69 10.81
C ASN A 892 37.38 33.18 12.02
N ASP A 893 37.87 32.89 13.23
CA ASP A 893 37.30 33.44 14.46
C ASP A 893 37.24 34.98 14.41
N GLY A 894 36.06 35.53 14.65
CA GLY A 894 35.77 36.96 14.61
C GLY A 894 35.47 37.54 13.22
N ASP A 895 35.37 36.72 12.18
CA ASP A 895 34.98 37.20 10.85
C ASP A 895 33.53 37.72 10.84
N LEU A 896 33.32 38.82 10.11
CA LEU A 896 31.99 39.33 9.76
C LEU A 896 31.64 38.86 8.35
N LEU A 897 30.80 37.84 8.26
CA LEU A 897 30.24 37.34 7.01
C LEU A 897 28.93 38.09 6.69
N GLN A 898 28.79 38.54 5.46
CA GLN A 898 27.62 39.33 5.03
C GLN A 898 27.09 38.80 3.69
N PHE A 899 25.82 38.42 3.64
CA PHE A 899 25.11 38.17 2.39
C PHE A 899 24.31 39.41 2.04
N CYS A 900 24.56 39.98 0.86
CA CYS A 900 23.97 41.24 0.44
C CYS A 900 23.27 41.10 -0.90
N TYR A 901 21.98 41.42 -0.98
CA TYR A 901 21.23 41.38 -2.23
C TYR A 901 21.18 42.75 -2.90
N GLY A 902 21.62 42.81 -4.16
CA GLY A 902 21.48 44.01 -4.98
C GLY A 902 22.27 43.97 -6.28
N TYR A 903 22.33 45.12 -6.95
CA TYR A 903 23.11 45.27 -8.18
C TYR A 903 24.60 45.17 -7.89
N SER A 904 25.22 44.10 -8.39
CA SER A 904 26.67 43.92 -8.45
C SER A 904 27.03 43.29 -9.78
N SER A 905 28.29 43.42 -10.22
CA SER A 905 28.72 42.86 -11.50
C SER A 905 30.15 42.36 -11.44
N TRP A 906 30.30 41.05 -11.59
CA TRP A 906 31.60 40.39 -11.78
C TRP A 906 32.29 40.81 -13.08
N THR A 907 31.53 40.97 -14.16
CA THR A 907 32.05 41.32 -15.49
C THR A 907 32.51 42.78 -15.59
N GLU A 908 31.87 43.70 -14.87
CA GLU A 908 32.25 45.12 -14.80
C GLU A 908 33.14 45.45 -13.59
N GLY A 909 33.35 44.49 -12.68
CA GLY A 909 34.13 44.68 -11.44
C GLY A 909 33.47 45.63 -10.44
N ILE A 910 32.14 45.67 -10.41
CA ILE A 910 31.34 46.55 -9.56
C ILE A 910 30.88 45.77 -8.33
N PHE A 911 31.54 46.01 -7.20
CA PHE A 911 31.15 45.49 -5.88
C PHE A 911 30.86 46.67 -4.94
N PRO A 912 29.58 47.04 -4.76
CA PRO A 912 29.20 48.06 -3.80
C PRO A 912 29.64 47.70 -2.38
N SER A 913 29.75 48.69 -1.50
CA SER A 913 29.97 48.41 -0.08
C SER A 913 28.74 47.65 0.48
N PRO A 914 28.93 46.68 1.40
CA PRO A 914 27.82 46.02 2.09
C PRO A 914 26.79 47.00 2.67
N THR A 915 27.25 48.16 3.15
CA THR A 915 26.38 49.22 3.70
C THR A 915 25.47 49.93 2.70
N SER A 916 25.56 49.60 1.40
CA SER A 916 24.74 50.20 0.34
C SER A 916 23.58 49.30 -0.13
N PHE A 917 23.50 48.08 0.37
CA PHE A 917 22.40 47.16 0.10
C PHE A 917 21.27 47.34 1.12
N THR A 918 20.03 47.13 0.69
CA THR A 918 18.84 47.18 1.58
C THR A 918 18.52 45.84 2.23
N ASN A 919 19.07 44.77 1.65
CA ASN A 919 18.87 43.38 2.01
C ASN A 919 20.19 42.77 2.45
N ILE A 920 20.36 42.56 3.77
CA ILE A 920 21.63 42.10 4.35
C ILE A 920 21.41 41.08 5.46
N VAL A 921 22.08 39.94 5.34
CA VAL A 921 22.29 38.98 6.44
C VAL A 921 23.69 39.16 6.99
N ASN A 922 23.82 39.70 8.19
CA ASN A 922 25.09 39.92 8.89
C ASN A 922 25.32 38.82 9.93
N ILE A 923 26.38 38.05 9.74
CA ILE A 923 26.76 36.93 10.62
C ILE A 923 28.12 37.25 11.23
N THR A 924 28.16 37.42 12.56
CA THR A 924 29.42 37.42 13.31
C THR A 924 29.78 35.98 13.64
N VAL A 925 30.96 35.54 13.21
CA VAL A 925 31.39 34.15 13.34
C VAL A 925 32.36 34.03 14.51
N ASN A 926 32.07 33.11 15.43
CA ASN A 926 33.05 32.63 16.40
C ASN A 926 33.48 31.22 16.00
N ILE A 927 34.78 30.94 16.03
CA ILE A 927 35.32 29.60 15.77
C ILE A 927 35.98 29.07 17.03
N GLU A 928 35.50 27.93 17.51
CA GLU A 928 36.10 27.22 18.64
C GLU A 928 37.24 26.30 18.15
N GLU A 929 38.49 26.60 18.54
CA GLU A 929 39.68 25.78 18.24
C GLU A 929 39.75 24.50 19.09
N TYR A 930 40.08 23.38 18.45
CA TYR A 930 40.35 22.10 19.12
C TYR A 930 41.75 22.07 19.77
N SER A 931 41.87 22.52 21.02
CA SER A 931 43.17 22.61 21.73
C SER A 931 43.61 21.36 22.51
N SER A 932 42.79 20.29 22.51
CA SER A 932 43.08 19.03 23.23
C SER A 932 43.35 17.85 22.30
N MET A 933 44.25 16.97 22.73
CA MET A 933 44.47 15.65 22.16
C MET A 933 43.21 14.80 22.35
N ALA A 934 42.58 14.36 21.26
CA ALA A 934 41.34 13.59 21.29
C ALA A 934 41.15 12.72 20.03
N MET A 935 40.31 11.68 20.15
CA MET A 935 39.65 10.98 19.05
C MET A 935 38.22 11.51 18.95
N LEU A 936 37.75 11.75 17.74
CA LEU A 936 36.50 12.44 17.46
C LEU A 936 35.60 11.54 16.62
N ILE A 937 34.43 11.22 17.17
CA ILE A 937 33.37 10.49 16.48
C ILE A 937 32.27 11.50 16.12
N PRO A 938 32.01 11.75 14.82
CA PRO A 938 30.97 12.70 14.43
C PRO A 938 29.58 12.16 14.77
N SER A 939 28.64 13.07 15.06
CA SER A 939 27.22 12.75 15.15
C SER A 939 26.59 12.76 13.75
N LYS A 940 25.55 11.94 13.52
CA LYS A 940 24.95 11.79 12.18
C LYS A 940 23.48 11.36 12.25
N GLY A 941 22.63 11.99 11.42
CA GLY A 941 21.29 11.49 11.09
C GLY A 941 21.37 10.41 10.01
N LEU A 942 20.65 9.30 10.20
CA LEU A 942 20.70 8.09 9.38
C LEU A 942 19.34 7.78 8.78
N MET A 943 19.26 7.55 7.47
CA MET A 943 18.03 6.99 6.87
C MET A 943 17.96 5.49 7.12
N GLU A 944 16.76 4.94 7.21
CA GLU A 944 16.50 3.52 7.46
C GLU A 944 17.16 2.61 6.40
N ASP A 945 17.71 1.48 6.86
CA ASP A 945 18.31 0.38 6.06
C ASP A 945 19.40 0.78 5.04
N THR A 946 19.88 2.02 5.09
CA THR A 946 20.85 2.54 4.12
C THR A 946 22.29 2.41 4.68
N PRO A 947 23.26 1.88 3.90
CA PRO A 947 24.65 1.83 4.35
C PRO A 947 25.29 3.24 4.36
N TYR A 948 25.82 3.64 5.51
CA TYR A 948 26.54 4.91 5.70
C TYR A 948 28.00 4.67 6.02
N THR A 949 28.86 5.62 5.63
CA THR A 949 30.26 5.64 6.03
C THR A 949 30.55 6.96 6.73
N THR A 950 31.13 6.89 7.92
CA THR A 950 31.58 8.08 8.67
C THR A 950 33.07 8.00 8.96
N GLN A 951 33.73 9.15 9.04
CA GLN A 951 35.15 9.24 9.30
C GLN A 951 35.40 9.52 10.78
N ILE A 952 36.15 8.64 11.44
CA ILE A 952 36.64 8.88 12.80
C ILE A 952 38.00 9.56 12.70
N SER A 953 38.14 10.68 13.42
CA SER A 953 39.31 11.54 13.35
C SER A 953 40.10 11.56 14.66
N VAL A 954 41.33 12.02 14.59
CA VAL A 954 42.15 12.35 15.77
C VAL A 954 42.72 13.74 15.65
N ALA A 955 42.93 14.41 16.78
CA ALA A 955 43.54 15.73 16.85
C ALA A 955 44.72 15.74 17.84
N ASN A 956 45.69 16.62 17.59
CA ASN A 956 46.84 16.89 18.45
C ASN A 956 47.63 15.62 18.85
N ILE A 957 47.91 14.73 17.89
CA ILE A 957 48.77 13.56 18.08
C ILE A 957 50.10 13.74 17.35
N THR A 958 51.17 13.12 17.86
CA THR A 958 52.51 13.23 17.26
C THR A 958 53.15 11.86 17.14
N ASP A 959 53.68 11.57 15.95
CA ASP A 959 54.44 10.36 15.62
C ASP A 959 53.74 9.04 16.04
N ALA A 960 52.41 8.98 15.99
CA ALA A 960 51.66 7.80 16.38
C ALA A 960 51.95 6.63 15.40
N SER A 961 52.44 5.52 15.93
CA SER A 961 52.75 4.28 15.21
C SER A 961 51.70 3.20 15.43
N GLY A 962 50.84 3.36 16.43
CA GLY A 962 49.63 2.57 16.59
C GLY A 962 48.56 3.30 17.37
N LEU A 963 47.30 3.01 17.10
CA LEU A 963 46.11 3.53 17.77
C LEU A 963 45.19 2.35 18.09
N SER A 964 44.59 2.33 19.28
CA SER A 964 43.62 1.29 19.65
C SER A 964 42.43 1.89 20.36
N THR A 965 41.22 1.41 20.05
CA THR A 965 39.97 1.83 20.68
C THR A 965 38.95 0.70 20.69
N PHE A 966 38.00 0.75 21.62
CA PHE A 966 36.79 -0.05 21.60
C PHE A 966 35.62 0.84 21.19
N LEU A 967 34.85 0.41 20.20
CA LEU A 967 33.60 1.05 19.80
C LEU A 967 32.43 0.23 20.33
N THR A 968 31.47 0.88 20.96
CA THR A 968 30.22 0.26 21.43
C THR A 968 29.03 1.05 20.92
N TRP A 969 27.97 0.34 20.52
CA TRP A 969 26.72 0.92 20.04
C TRP A 969 25.54 0.02 20.43
N ASN A 970 24.31 0.50 20.22
CA ASN A 970 23.11 -0.32 20.37
C ASN A 970 22.90 -1.12 19.07
N PRO A 971 23.09 -2.46 19.08
CA PRO A 971 22.92 -3.27 17.88
C PRO A 971 21.47 -3.30 17.38
N ASP A 972 20.50 -2.88 18.18
CA ASP A 972 19.10 -2.76 17.72
C ASP A 972 18.88 -1.54 16.81
N VAL A 973 19.80 -0.57 16.82
CA VAL A 973 19.67 0.71 16.08
C VAL A 973 20.57 0.75 14.86
N ILE A 974 21.83 0.32 14.98
CA ILE A 974 22.78 0.26 13.86
C ILE A 974 23.60 -1.04 13.92
N ASP A 975 24.05 -1.52 12.77
CA ASP A 975 25.09 -2.53 12.61
C ASP A 975 26.33 -1.90 12.01
N ILE A 976 27.49 -2.02 12.65
CA ILE A 976 28.77 -1.71 12.00
C ILE A 976 29.10 -2.86 11.05
N LEU A 977 29.22 -2.55 9.76
CA LEU A 977 29.52 -3.50 8.69
C LEU A 977 31.03 -3.68 8.50
N ASN A 978 31.80 -2.60 8.60
CA ASN A 978 33.26 -2.64 8.42
C ASN A 978 33.95 -1.41 9.02
N VAL A 979 35.25 -1.53 9.28
CA VAL A 979 36.13 -0.40 9.62
C VAL A 979 37.38 -0.46 8.74
N THR A 980 37.69 0.62 8.01
CA THR A 980 38.82 0.68 7.08
C THR A 980 39.78 1.81 7.42
N ALA A 981 41.09 1.55 7.33
CA ALA A 981 42.09 2.59 7.59
C ALA A 981 42.00 3.71 6.53
N ASN A 982 42.00 4.96 6.97
CA ASN A 982 41.96 6.11 6.05
C ASN A 982 43.38 6.38 5.52
N SER A 983 43.76 5.56 4.54
CA SER A 983 45.10 5.61 3.92
C SER A 983 45.33 6.83 3.04
N SER A 984 44.29 7.63 2.77
CA SER A 984 44.37 8.89 2.01
C SER A 984 45.01 10.02 2.84
N VAL A 985 44.74 10.03 4.16
CA VAL A 985 45.30 11.00 5.11
C VAL A 985 46.62 10.48 5.68
N PHE A 986 46.63 9.23 6.15
CA PHE A 986 47.81 8.61 6.76
C PHE A 986 48.24 7.36 5.97
N SER A 987 49.23 7.52 5.09
CA SER A 987 49.83 6.41 4.35
C SER A 987 50.49 5.38 5.28
N GLY A 988 50.58 4.12 4.84
CA GLY A 988 51.19 3.05 5.64
C GLY A 988 50.33 2.59 6.83
N SER A 989 49.06 3.01 6.88
CA SER A 989 48.10 2.56 7.88
C SER A 989 47.52 1.18 7.56
N ALA A 990 47.41 0.32 8.57
CA ALA A 990 46.74 -0.98 8.49
C ALA A 990 45.85 -1.17 9.72
N ILE A 991 44.63 -1.66 9.50
CA ILE A 991 43.67 -1.95 10.58
C ILE A 991 43.66 -3.44 10.92
N TYR A 992 43.56 -3.70 12.21
CA TYR A 992 43.10 -4.93 12.80
C TYR A 992 41.73 -4.66 13.43
N LEU A 993 40.73 -5.45 13.02
CA LEU A 993 39.35 -5.31 13.46
C LEU A 993 38.88 -6.65 14.03
N ASN A 994 38.35 -6.61 15.24
CA ASN A 994 37.56 -7.70 15.81
C ASN A 994 36.15 -7.17 16.05
N LEU A 995 35.24 -7.55 15.17
CA LEU A 995 33.89 -7.02 15.08
C LEU A 995 32.89 -8.09 15.54
N THR A 996 32.04 -7.70 16.49
CA THR A 996 30.92 -8.49 17.00
C THR A 996 29.68 -7.60 17.09
N GLU A 997 28.50 -8.18 17.32
CA GLU A 997 27.28 -7.42 17.50
C GLU A 997 27.38 -6.44 18.68
N GLY A 998 27.14 -5.15 18.43
CA GLY A 998 27.19 -4.07 19.42
C GLY A 998 28.60 -3.69 19.92
N TYR A 999 29.66 -4.31 19.39
CA TYR A 999 31.03 -4.10 19.89
C TYR A 999 32.10 -4.31 18.81
N ALA A 1000 33.05 -3.39 18.72
CA ALA A 1000 34.22 -3.53 17.85
C ALA A 1000 35.52 -3.16 18.59
N GLU A 1001 36.53 -4.02 18.50
CA GLU A 1001 37.91 -3.70 18.88
C GLU A 1001 38.69 -3.31 17.64
N VAL A 1002 39.14 -2.05 17.61
CA VAL A 1002 39.85 -1.46 16.49
C VAL A 1002 41.29 -1.19 16.91
N ALA A 1003 42.25 -1.73 16.18
CA ALA A 1003 43.66 -1.41 16.33
C ALA A 1003 44.26 -1.02 14.98
N LEU A 1004 44.68 0.23 14.84
CA LEU A 1004 45.36 0.75 13.66
C LEU A 1004 46.87 0.76 13.93
N THR A 1005 47.67 0.32 12.96
CA THR A 1005 49.13 0.45 12.96
C THR A 1005 49.56 1.32 11.80
N ASN A 1006 50.60 2.11 11.98
CA ASN A 1006 51.12 3.01 10.94
C ASN A 1006 52.66 2.96 10.90
N THR A 1007 53.23 2.70 9.72
CA THR A 1007 54.69 2.60 9.54
C THR A 1007 55.40 3.93 9.40
N ASP A 1008 54.68 4.98 8.99
CA ASP A 1008 55.21 6.28 8.60
C ASP A 1008 55.17 7.29 9.76
N GLY A 1009 54.33 7.03 10.78
CA GLY A 1009 53.98 7.89 11.90
C GLY A 1009 52.87 8.87 11.56
N MET A 1010 51.81 8.91 12.36
CA MET A 1010 50.70 9.87 12.22
C MET A 1010 50.96 11.09 13.10
N THR A 1011 50.97 12.28 12.51
CA THR A 1011 51.10 13.56 13.21
C THR A 1011 50.08 14.54 12.67
N THR A 1012 49.30 15.15 13.55
CA THR A 1012 48.34 16.19 13.19
C THR A 1012 48.11 17.14 14.36
N ASP A 1013 47.97 18.43 14.04
CA ASP A 1013 47.64 19.49 15.00
C ASP A 1013 46.12 19.82 14.98
N ALA A 1014 45.40 19.38 13.95
CA ALA A 1014 43.94 19.53 13.79
C ALA A 1014 43.25 18.16 13.64
N PRO A 1015 41.91 18.07 13.76
CA PRO A 1015 41.17 16.85 13.44
C PRO A 1015 41.54 16.30 12.06
N ALA A 1016 42.06 15.07 12.02
CA ALA A 1016 42.41 14.39 10.78
C ALA A 1016 41.83 12.96 10.79
N PRO A 1017 41.14 12.53 9.71
CA PRO A 1017 40.59 11.18 9.58
C PRO A 1017 41.66 10.09 9.73
N VAL A 1018 41.41 9.12 10.61
CA VAL A 1018 42.30 7.97 10.83
C VAL A 1018 41.72 6.67 10.28
N PHE A 1019 40.41 6.48 10.38
CA PHE A 1019 39.71 5.34 9.82
C PHE A 1019 38.24 5.64 9.59
N ASP A 1020 37.67 4.93 8.63
CA ASP A 1020 36.28 5.06 8.22
C ASP A 1020 35.48 3.89 8.81
N VAL A 1021 34.30 4.19 9.35
CA VAL A 1021 33.37 3.20 9.89
C VAL A 1021 32.18 3.14 8.96
N LYS A 1022 31.96 1.97 8.36
CA LYS A 1022 30.78 1.69 7.55
C LYS A 1022 29.75 0.99 8.42
N PHE A 1023 28.53 1.50 8.46
CA PHE A 1023 27.43 0.94 9.26
C PHE A 1023 26.11 1.00 8.48
N ARG A 1024 25.10 0.27 8.96
CA ARG A 1024 23.73 0.23 8.42
C ARG A 1024 22.77 0.44 9.58
N SER A 1025 21.80 1.32 9.45
CA SER A 1025 20.70 1.48 10.42
C SER A 1025 19.72 0.32 10.33
N LYS A 1026 19.18 -0.11 11.47
CA LYS A 1026 18.06 -1.06 11.54
C LYS A 1026 16.72 -0.34 11.55
N LYS A 1027 15.63 -1.08 11.33
CA LYS A 1027 14.27 -0.53 11.36
C LYS A 1027 13.90 -0.02 12.75
N GLY A 1028 13.48 1.25 12.86
CA GLY A 1028 13.12 1.84 14.16
C GLY A 1028 13.16 3.37 14.18
N LEU A 1029 12.04 4.00 13.82
CA LEU A 1029 11.86 5.47 13.84
C LEU A 1029 12.25 6.10 15.18
N HIS A 1030 13.01 7.20 15.11
CA HIS A 1030 13.49 7.99 16.25
C HIS A 1030 14.33 7.24 17.29
N GLN A 1031 14.79 6.04 16.97
CA GLN A 1031 15.79 5.39 17.79
C GLN A 1031 17.13 6.10 17.60
N GLU A 1032 17.79 6.34 18.72
CA GLU A 1032 19.13 6.90 18.76
C GLU A 1032 20.09 5.91 19.39
N THR A 1033 21.34 5.97 18.95
CA THR A 1033 22.43 5.27 19.59
C THR A 1033 23.64 6.16 19.68
N ILE A 1034 24.40 6.01 20.76
CA ILE A 1034 25.68 6.70 20.94
C ILE A 1034 26.75 5.72 20.49
N LEU A 1035 27.53 6.11 19.47
CA LEU A 1035 28.75 5.40 19.13
C LEU A 1035 29.85 5.85 20.09
N LEU A 1036 30.07 5.01 21.11
CA LEU A 1036 30.95 5.29 22.24
C LEU A 1036 32.35 4.76 21.97
N GLY A 1037 33.36 5.63 22.08
CA GLY A 1037 34.77 5.26 22.02
C GLY A 1037 35.37 5.11 23.40
N THR A 1038 35.75 3.90 23.79
CA THR A 1038 36.34 3.62 25.10
C THR A 1038 37.72 2.98 25.00
N GLY A 1039 38.54 3.16 26.05
CA GLY A 1039 39.89 2.61 26.09
C GLY A 1039 40.85 3.18 25.04
N THR A 1040 40.51 4.32 24.46
CA THR A 1040 41.22 4.92 23.34
C THR A 1040 42.63 5.38 23.75
N GLN A 1041 43.62 4.93 23.00
CA GLN A 1041 45.03 5.23 23.24
C GLN A 1041 45.81 5.17 21.93
N TYR A 1042 46.94 5.86 21.86
CA TYR A 1042 47.91 5.68 20.79
C TYR A 1042 49.31 5.44 21.35
N SER A 1043 50.16 4.80 20.55
CA SER A 1043 51.58 4.60 20.84
C SER A 1043 52.42 5.39 19.84
N ASP A 1044 53.39 6.16 20.31
CA ASP A 1044 54.31 6.86 19.42
C ASP A 1044 55.36 5.89 18.81
N LYS A 1045 56.23 6.37 17.91
CA LYS A 1045 57.35 5.58 17.33
C LYS A 1045 58.34 5.02 18.36
N SER A 1046 58.33 5.53 19.59
CA SER A 1046 59.12 4.99 20.70
C SER A 1046 58.35 3.92 21.50
N PHE A 1047 57.15 3.54 21.05
CA PHE A 1047 56.21 2.64 21.72
C PHE A 1047 55.80 3.14 23.11
N ILE A 1048 55.80 4.45 23.33
CA ILE A 1048 55.23 5.06 24.54
C ILE A 1048 53.73 5.25 24.29
N ASN A 1049 52.91 4.67 25.16
CA ASN A 1049 51.46 4.81 25.10
C ASN A 1049 51.01 6.14 25.71
N HIS A 1050 50.10 6.80 25.01
CA HIS A 1050 49.43 8.03 25.40
C HIS A 1050 47.92 7.75 25.44
N THR A 1051 47.26 8.17 26.51
CA THR A 1051 45.79 8.12 26.60
C THR A 1051 45.22 9.17 25.67
N LEU A 1052 44.23 8.77 24.86
CA LEU A 1052 43.55 9.63 23.91
C LEU A 1052 42.09 9.75 24.36
N PRO A 1053 41.66 10.88 24.95
CA PRO A 1053 40.25 11.16 25.20
C PRO A 1053 39.40 10.93 23.93
N CYS A 1054 38.17 10.45 24.08
CA CYS A 1054 37.22 10.29 22.98
C CYS A 1054 36.04 11.25 23.18
N GLU A 1055 35.62 11.90 22.10
CA GLU A 1055 34.34 12.58 21.99
C GLU A 1055 33.38 11.70 21.19
N ASP A 1056 32.32 11.23 21.85
CA ASP A 1056 31.38 10.26 21.32
C ASP A 1056 30.39 10.90 20.34
N GLY A 1057 29.91 10.13 19.36
CA GLY A 1057 28.96 10.60 18.35
C GLY A 1057 27.55 10.08 18.60
N ILE A 1058 26.54 10.92 18.36
CA ILE A 1058 25.13 10.52 18.40
C ILE A 1058 24.67 10.16 16.99
N PHE A 1059 24.10 8.98 16.84
CA PHE A 1059 23.54 8.47 15.59
C PHE A 1059 22.04 8.30 15.78
N ARG A 1060 21.26 9.03 14.98
CA ARG A 1060 19.79 9.04 15.08
C ARG A 1060 19.19 8.55 13.78
N ILE A 1061 18.23 7.64 13.86
CA ILE A 1061 17.44 7.29 12.67
C ILE A 1061 16.48 8.43 12.40
N GLU A 1062 16.68 9.08 11.25
CA GLU A 1062 15.86 10.16 10.74
C GLU A 1062 15.06 9.63 9.56
N ARG A 1063 13.77 9.99 9.53
CA ARG A 1063 12.88 9.77 8.39
C ARG A 1063 12.85 11.05 7.58
N VAL A 1064 12.80 10.95 6.26
CA VAL A 1064 12.31 12.08 5.47
C VAL A 1064 10.84 12.28 5.87
N LYS A 1065 10.46 13.49 6.29
CA LYS A 1065 9.05 13.79 6.60
C LYS A 1065 8.24 13.47 5.32
N GLY A 1066 7.28 12.54 5.42
CA GLY A 1066 6.57 12.00 4.26
C GLY A 1066 6.98 10.59 3.81
N ASP A 1067 8.14 10.05 4.16
CA ASP A 1067 8.60 8.73 3.67
C ASP A 1067 8.00 7.58 4.50
N PHE A 1068 6.72 7.26 4.29
CA PHE A 1068 6.03 6.24 5.07
C PHE A 1068 6.52 4.82 4.86
N ASN A 1069 7.18 4.54 3.74
CA ASN A 1069 7.62 3.21 3.34
C ASN A 1069 9.09 2.92 3.70
N GLY A 1070 9.86 3.95 4.07
CA GLY A 1070 11.21 3.87 4.61
C GLY A 1070 12.27 3.68 3.53
N ASN A 1071 12.03 4.15 2.31
CA ASN A 1071 12.96 4.01 1.19
C ASN A 1071 13.89 5.22 1.00
N GLY A 1072 13.79 6.23 1.87
CA GLY A 1072 14.62 7.42 1.88
C GLY A 1072 14.11 8.58 1.02
N PHE A 1073 12.95 8.44 0.38
CA PHE A 1073 12.34 9.49 -0.45
C PHE A 1073 10.83 9.56 -0.18
N VAL A 1074 10.19 10.68 -0.51
CA VAL A 1074 8.72 10.75 -0.55
C VAL A 1074 8.28 10.40 -1.96
N ASP A 1075 7.56 9.29 -2.11
CA ASP A 1075 7.06 8.78 -3.38
C ASP A 1075 5.61 8.30 -3.32
N ILE A 1076 5.12 7.75 -4.44
CA ILE A 1076 3.75 7.24 -4.53
C ILE A 1076 3.49 6.05 -3.60
N GLY A 1077 4.52 5.31 -3.21
CA GLY A 1077 4.45 4.24 -2.22
C GLY A 1077 4.10 4.80 -0.83
N ASP A 1078 4.58 6.00 -0.50
CA ASP A 1078 4.24 6.67 0.75
C ASP A 1078 2.83 7.21 0.77
N VAL A 1079 2.41 7.84 -0.33
CA VAL A 1079 1.03 8.27 -0.55
C VAL A 1079 0.08 7.08 -0.39
N SER A 1080 0.44 5.94 -1.02
CA SER A 1080 -0.33 4.70 -0.94
C SER A 1080 -0.39 4.18 0.49
N ARG A 1081 0.69 4.31 1.26
CA ARG A 1081 0.74 3.84 2.64
C ARG A 1081 -0.10 4.71 3.58
N VAL A 1082 -0.11 6.04 3.41
CA VAL A 1082 -1.04 6.93 4.11
C VAL A 1082 -2.47 6.60 3.71
N ALA A 1083 -2.77 6.38 2.43
CA ALA A 1083 -4.09 5.94 1.98
C ALA A 1083 -4.52 4.59 2.60
N TYR A 1084 -3.56 3.68 2.83
CA TYR A 1084 -3.81 2.41 3.54
C TYR A 1084 -4.06 2.62 5.03
N MET A 1085 -3.47 3.64 5.67
CA MET A 1085 -3.79 4.04 7.04
C MET A 1085 -5.21 4.59 7.11
N VAL A 1086 -5.59 5.46 6.15
CA VAL A 1086 -6.95 6.00 6.04
C VAL A 1086 -7.99 4.91 5.82
N ALA A 1087 -7.62 3.83 5.12
CA ALA A 1087 -8.46 2.67 4.85
C ALA A 1087 -8.39 1.57 5.92
N ASP A 1088 -7.74 1.81 7.07
CA ASP A 1088 -7.52 0.83 8.16
C ASP A 1088 -6.85 -0.49 7.72
N LYS A 1089 -6.10 -0.47 6.61
CA LYS A 1089 -5.36 -1.63 6.08
C LYS A 1089 -3.96 -1.78 6.69
N THR A 1090 -3.46 -0.75 7.37
CA THR A 1090 -2.18 -0.76 8.08
C THR A 1090 -2.31 0.07 9.37
N PRO A 1091 -1.51 -0.19 10.42
CA PRO A 1091 -1.58 0.59 11.65
C PRO A 1091 -1.40 2.09 11.42
N VAL A 1092 -2.22 2.90 12.09
CA VAL A 1092 -2.17 4.36 12.01
C VAL A 1092 -0.88 4.90 12.61
N ASP A 1093 -0.16 5.69 11.81
CA ASP A 1093 0.99 6.49 12.23
C ASP A 1093 0.57 7.96 12.28
N MET A 1094 0.49 8.54 13.48
CA MET A 1094 0.04 9.92 13.66
C MET A 1094 1.02 10.95 13.07
N GLU A 1095 2.23 10.56 12.66
CA GLU A 1095 3.12 11.43 11.89
C GLU A 1095 2.63 11.66 10.44
N ALA A 1096 1.64 10.90 9.98
CA ALA A 1096 0.95 11.15 8.73
C ALA A 1096 -0.09 12.28 8.82
N ASP A 1097 -0.33 12.87 10.00
CA ASP A 1097 -1.32 13.96 10.20
C ASP A 1097 -0.71 15.28 9.71
N PHE A 1098 -0.59 15.44 8.40
CA PHE A 1098 0.01 16.61 7.76
C PHE A 1098 -0.83 17.86 7.93
N ASN A 1099 -2.15 17.71 8.11
CA ASN A 1099 -3.06 18.83 8.31
C ASN A 1099 -3.31 19.16 9.80
N GLU A 1100 -2.64 18.46 10.72
CA GLU A 1100 -2.69 18.63 12.18
C GLU A 1100 -4.11 18.57 12.79
N ASN A 1101 -5.03 17.82 12.17
CA ASN A 1101 -6.43 17.74 12.62
C ASN A 1101 -6.67 16.70 13.73
N GLY A 1102 -5.62 15.98 14.14
CA GLY A 1102 -5.63 15.00 15.22
C GLY A 1102 -6.03 13.59 14.79
N ARG A 1103 -6.08 13.28 13.49
CA ARG A 1103 -6.32 11.95 12.92
C ARG A 1103 -5.68 11.85 11.53
N ILE A 1104 -5.55 10.62 11.01
CA ILE A 1104 -5.11 10.39 9.63
C ILE A 1104 -6.35 10.25 8.75
N ASP A 1105 -6.53 11.15 7.80
CA ASP A 1105 -7.63 11.11 6.85
C ASP A 1105 -7.20 11.37 5.40
N VAL A 1106 -8.18 11.41 4.49
CA VAL A 1106 -7.93 11.56 3.05
C VAL A 1106 -7.19 12.89 2.76
N GLY A 1107 -7.36 13.91 3.61
CA GLY A 1107 -6.65 15.18 3.48
C GLY A 1107 -5.15 15.03 3.64
N ASP A 1108 -4.71 14.10 4.49
CA ASP A 1108 -3.30 13.81 4.71
C ASP A 1108 -2.67 13.05 3.52
N ALA A 1109 -3.38 12.05 3.01
CA ALA A 1109 -2.98 11.33 1.80
C ALA A 1109 -2.89 12.26 0.59
N ALA A 1110 -3.78 13.25 0.50
CA ALA A 1110 -3.74 14.28 -0.53
C ALA A 1110 -2.57 15.25 -0.34
N ALA A 1111 -2.27 15.68 0.90
CA ALA A 1111 -1.16 16.59 1.19
C ALA A 1111 0.19 16.00 0.78
N ILE A 1112 0.44 14.73 1.14
CA ILE A 1112 1.66 14.04 0.71
C ILE A 1112 1.70 13.77 -0.80
N ALA A 1113 0.56 13.46 -1.43
CA ALA A 1113 0.49 13.34 -2.88
C ALA A 1113 0.85 14.65 -3.58
N TRP A 1114 0.37 15.78 -3.06
CA TRP A 1114 0.64 17.12 -3.58
C TRP A 1114 2.11 17.51 -3.39
N PHE A 1115 2.72 17.15 -2.26
CA PHE A 1115 4.15 17.33 -2.05
C PHE A 1115 4.97 16.50 -3.05
N PHE A 1116 4.63 15.22 -3.24
CA PHE A 1116 5.32 14.33 -4.18
C PHE A 1116 5.31 14.87 -5.62
N ILE A 1117 4.20 15.43 -6.08
CA ILE A 1117 4.10 16.03 -7.43
C ILE A 1117 4.60 17.48 -7.49
N GLY A 1118 5.20 18.01 -6.41
CA GLY A 1118 5.78 19.35 -6.35
C GLY A 1118 4.76 20.50 -6.34
N LYS A 1119 3.49 20.24 -5.99
CA LYS A 1119 2.44 21.27 -5.88
C LYS A 1119 2.49 22.03 -4.55
N THR A 1120 3.12 21.47 -3.52
CA THR A 1120 3.48 22.15 -2.26
C THR A 1120 4.95 21.90 -1.95
N GLY A 1121 5.60 22.88 -1.33
CA GLY A 1121 7.00 22.80 -0.87
C GLY A 1121 7.17 22.41 0.60
N TYR A 1122 6.08 22.11 1.32
CA TYR A 1122 6.11 21.79 2.75
C TYR A 1122 5.27 20.55 3.06
N LEU A 1123 5.79 19.74 4.00
CA LEU A 1123 5.07 18.69 4.72
C LEU A 1123 5.06 19.02 6.19
#